data_AF-A0A948FW62-F1
#
_entry.id   AF-A0A948FW62-F1
#
_cell.length_a   1.000
_cell.length_b   1.000
_cell.length_c   1.000
_cell.angle_alpha   90.00
_cell.angle_beta   90.00
_cell.angle_gamma   90.00
#
_symmetry.space_group_name_H-M   'P 1'
#
loop_
_entity.id
_entity.type
_entity.pdbx_description
1 polymer ?
#
loop_
_entity_poly.entity_id
_entity_poly.type
_entity_poly.pdbx_seq_one_letter_code
_entity_poly.pdbx_strand_id
1 'polypeptide(L)'
;APDDLFAALDPLDALIVTVLAAGGSTPAASSAGGEDEAWDVERMADLDIPVLQGLCLTSSRAEWEASDDGVTPLDSASQIAIPEFDGRIITAPFSFKEIDEDGLPRYVADPERCSRVARIAVNHARLRVVPPAERKVALMLSAYPTKHSRVGNAVGLDTPVSTVRLLRRMREAGYDLGAPGAIPGLDLEDDTEAGDALIHALIDAGGQDEEWLTRAQLTDAHVRISKDEYDGWTADLPEDLRGDLVEAWGESPGGLFVNEAGEIVLATIQAGNVVLLIQPPRGFGENPIAIYHDPDLVPSHHYLAAYRWVEHGFGAHAVVHLGKHGSMEWLPGKNAALSASCATDAAIGNLPLIYPFLVNDPGEGAQAKRRAHATIVDHLIPPMARAESYGDIARLEQLLDEYANIAAMDPAKLPAIRGDIWQLMHAAEMHRDLGLGDRGLDEQPDDEAFDDFILHVDGWLCEIKDAQIRDGLHVLGAAPDGEARVNLVLAILRAAQVFGGQQAAVPGLRAALGLKENHESAGAVDEIERVARDLVQRMDDAHWDVSAAARMHDDPEVVRVLEFAATQVVPRLAHTTDELDAVLHALDGGFIPAGPSGSPLRGLVNVLPTGRNFYTVDPRAIPSRLAWQTGVAMADSLLQRYLDDTGTYPESVGLSVWGTSAMRTSGDDIAEVLALLGVRPEWDEASRRVSDLHVVPLDELGRPRIDVTVRISGFFRDAFPHVVAMLDDAVRLVADLDEPPEANYVRAHALRDLAEHGDRRRATTRIFG
;
A
#
# COMPACT_ATOMS: atom_id res chain seq x y z
N ALA A 1 -30.67 -9.88 -7.80
CA ALA A 1 -30.98 -10.71 -8.99
C ALA A 1 -31.96 -11.83 -8.60
N PRO A 2 -32.74 -12.40 -9.53
CA PRO A 2 -33.67 -13.49 -9.23
C PRO A 2 -32.95 -14.82 -8.95
N ASP A 3 -33.59 -15.73 -8.21
CA ASP A 3 -32.96 -16.98 -7.74
C ASP A 3 -32.61 -17.96 -8.86
N ASP A 4 -33.34 -17.91 -9.97
CA ASP A 4 -33.11 -18.74 -11.15
C ASP A 4 -31.77 -18.42 -11.85
N LEU A 5 -31.30 -17.17 -11.79
CA LEU A 5 -29.97 -16.81 -12.26
C LEU A 5 -28.89 -17.50 -11.43
N PHE A 6 -28.93 -17.39 -10.10
CA PHE A 6 -27.91 -18.02 -9.26
C PHE A 6 -27.94 -19.55 -9.35
N ALA A 7 -29.13 -20.16 -9.45
CA ALA A 7 -29.26 -21.59 -9.71
C ALA A 7 -28.66 -22.02 -11.06
N ALA A 8 -28.64 -21.14 -12.07
CA ALA A 8 -27.99 -21.40 -13.34
C ALA A 8 -26.46 -21.19 -13.30
N LEU A 9 -25.96 -20.40 -12.34
CA LEU A 9 -24.53 -20.13 -12.13
C LEU A 9 -23.85 -21.16 -11.21
N ASP A 10 -24.60 -21.76 -10.27
CA ASP A 10 -24.14 -22.78 -9.32
C ASP A 10 -23.29 -23.92 -9.91
N PRO A 11 -23.59 -24.50 -11.10
CA PRO A 11 -22.79 -25.59 -11.65
C PRO A 11 -21.49 -25.13 -12.35
N LEU A 12 -21.18 -23.84 -12.38
CA LEU A 12 -19.97 -23.32 -13.03
C LEU A 12 -18.76 -23.44 -12.10
N ASP A 13 -17.55 -23.51 -12.67
CA ASP A 13 -16.29 -23.54 -11.91
C ASP A 13 -15.61 -22.17 -11.82
N ALA A 14 -16.00 -21.23 -12.68
CA ALA A 14 -15.56 -19.83 -12.70
C ALA A 14 -16.54 -19.00 -13.54
N LEU A 15 -16.59 -17.70 -13.30
CA LEU A 15 -17.47 -16.77 -14.01
C LEU A 15 -16.69 -15.61 -14.60
N ILE A 16 -16.79 -15.40 -15.92
CA ILE A 16 -16.37 -14.15 -16.56
C ILE A 16 -17.58 -13.21 -16.63
N VAL A 17 -17.47 -12.03 -16.03
CA VAL A 17 -18.48 -10.98 -16.05
C VAL A 17 -18.01 -9.78 -16.87
N THR A 18 -18.95 -9.16 -17.57
CA THR A 18 -18.74 -7.97 -18.42
C THR A 18 -19.64 -6.81 -18.02
N VAL A 19 -20.35 -6.97 -16.91
CA VAL A 19 -21.32 -6.01 -16.36
C VAL A 19 -20.70 -5.21 -15.23
N LEU A 20 -21.40 -4.15 -14.81
CA LEU A 20 -21.03 -3.36 -13.63
C LEU A 20 -21.00 -4.21 -12.35
N ALA A 21 -20.47 -3.62 -11.29
CA ALA A 21 -20.49 -4.22 -9.96
C ALA A 21 -21.93 -4.46 -9.45
N ALA A 22 -22.09 -5.43 -8.57
CA ALA A 22 -23.36 -5.96 -8.10
C ALA A 22 -23.66 -5.59 -6.64
N GLY A 23 -22.64 -5.30 -5.83
CA GLY A 23 -22.83 -5.11 -4.39
C GLY A 23 -23.52 -3.80 -3.99
N GLY A 24 -23.52 -2.77 -4.84
CA GLY A 24 -24.21 -1.52 -4.55
C GLY A 24 -24.08 -0.45 -5.63
N SER A 25 -24.71 0.71 -5.39
CA SER A 25 -24.69 1.87 -6.30
C SER A 25 -23.86 3.06 -5.80
N THR A 26 -23.44 3.04 -4.52
CA THR A 26 -22.73 4.13 -3.85
C THR A 26 -21.40 3.67 -3.23
N PRO A 27 -20.37 3.34 -4.06
CA PRO A 27 -19.10 2.79 -3.58
C PRO A 27 -18.36 3.73 -2.61
N ALA A 28 -18.49 5.05 -2.77
CA ALA A 28 -17.89 6.05 -1.89
C ALA A 28 -18.41 6.02 -0.44
N ALA A 29 -19.55 5.35 -0.19
CA ALA A 29 -20.08 5.15 1.15
C ALA A 29 -19.57 3.85 1.80
N SER A 30 -18.99 2.93 1.03
CA SER A 30 -18.57 1.60 1.48
C SER A 30 -17.05 1.41 1.52
N SER A 31 -16.26 2.48 1.40
CA SER A 31 -14.80 2.43 1.60
C SER A 31 -14.43 2.34 3.08
N ALA A 32 -13.12 2.37 3.40
CA ALA A 32 -12.65 2.40 4.79
C ALA A 32 -13.34 3.51 5.62
N GLY A 33 -13.80 3.14 6.82
CA GLY A 33 -14.61 3.97 7.73
C GLY A 33 -16.09 4.11 7.34
N GLY A 34 -16.48 3.66 6.15
CA GLY A 34 -17.85 3.70 5.62
C GLY A 34 -18.80 2.62 6.17
N GLU A 35 -19.91 2.45 5.46
CA GLU A 35 -20.90 1.37 5.63
C GLU A 35 -20.57 0.24 4.64
N ASP A 36 -19.51 -0.53 4.89
CA ASP A 36 -19.10 -1.64 4.02
C ASP A 36 -20.13 -2.78 3.99
N GLU A 37 -20.90 -2.97 5.07
CA GLU A 37 -22.02 -3.93 5.13
C GLU A 37 -23.17 -3.57 4.16
N ALA A 38 -23.26 -2.32 3.69
CA ALA A 38 -24.23 -1.91 2.67
C ALA A 38 -23.84 -2.37 1.26
N TRP A 39 -22.58 -2.80 1.06
CA TRP A 39 -22.10 -3.40 -0.18
C TRP A 39 -22.25 -4.93 -0.11
N ASP A 40 -23.36 -5.44 -0.64
CA ASP A 40 -23.77 -6.83 -0.43
C ASP A 40 -23.51 -7.71 -1.66
N VAL A 41 -22.53 -8.61 -1.53
CA VAL A 41 -22.22 -9.63 -2.54
C VAL A 41 -22.44 -11.06 -2.03
N GLU A 42 -23.21 -11.26 -0.95
CA GLU A 42 -23.42 -12.57 -0.30
C GLU A 42 -23.85 -13.64 -1.31
N ARG A 43 -24.85 -13.35 -2.15
CA ARG A 43 -25.34 -14.30 -3.17
C ARG A 43 -24.28 -14.70 -4.21
N MET A 44 -23.33 -13.82 -4.48
CA MET A 44 -22.22 -14.11 -5.40
C MET A 44 -21.11 -14.90 -4.67
N ALA A 45 -20.83 -14.54 -3.42
CA ALA A 45 -19.89 -15.25 -2.57
C ALA A 45 -20.35 -16.69 -2.28
N ASP A 46 -21.66 -16.92 -2.11
CA ASP A 46 -22.28 -18.24 -1.91
C ASP A 46 -22.04 -19.23 -3.05
N LEU A 47 -21.78 -18.73 -4.28
CA LEU A 47 -21.40 -19.59 -5.40
C LEU A 47 -20.01 -20.20 -5.17
N ASP A 48 -19.18 -19.56 -4.36
CA ASP A 48 -17.82 -19.95 -4.02
C ASP A 48 -16.98 -20.32 -5.25
N ILE A 49 -17.00 -19.46 -6.27
CA ILE A 49 -16.22 -19.60 -7.49
C ILE A 49 -15.50 -18.29 -7.84
N PRO A 50 -14.38 -18.36 -8.60
CA PRO A 50 -13.67 -17.17 -9.02
C PRO A 50 -14.54 -16.37 -9.98
N VAL A 51 -14.70 -15.07 -9.68
CA VAL A 51 -15.42 -14.13 -10.55
C VAL A 51 -14.43 -13.16 -11.16
N LEU A 52 -14.31 -13.20 -12.49
CA LEU A 52 -13.32 -12.46 -13.26
C LEU A 52 -13.99 -11.38 -14.09
N GLN A 53 -13.51 -10.15 -13.99
CA GLN A 53 -13.96 -9.05 -14.84
C GLN A 53 -13.23 -9.10 -16.19
N GLY A 54 -13.97 -9.42 -17.26
CA GLY A 54 -13.50 -9.24 -18.63
C GLY A 54 -13.79 -7.82 -19.10
N LEU A 55 -12.78 -7.06 -19.51
CA LEU A 55 -12.96 -5.65 -19.83
C LEU A 55 -13.50 -5.49 -21.25
N CYS A 56 -14.56 -4.69 -21.39
CA CYS A 56 -15.20 -4.30 -22.64
C CYS A 56 -15.04 -2.79 -22.79
N LEU A 57 -13.90 -2.32 -23.31
CA LEU A 57 -13.55 -0.90 -23.26
C LEU A 57 -14.50 -0.05 -24.10
N THR A 58 -14.85 1.12 -23.56
CA THR A 58 -15.75 2.07 -24.24
C THR A 58 -15.04 2.96 -25.25
N SER A 59 -13.72 2.84 -25.37
CA SER A 59 -12.87 3.37 -26.44
C SER A 59 -12.67 2.33 -27.56
N SER A 60 -12.21 2.81 -28.72
CA SER A 60 -11.82 1.95 -29.84
C SER A 60 -10.55 1.16 -29.53
N ARG A 61 -10.31 0.07 -30.26
CA ARG A 61 -9.07 -0.72 -30.14
C ARG A 61 -7.84 0.12 -30.51
N ALA A 62 -7.98 1.00 -31.50
CA ALA A 62 -6.89 1.86 -31.95
C ALA A 62 -6.47 2.88 -30.89
N GLU A 63 -7.43 3.50 -30.19
CA GLU A 63 -7.16 4.41 -29.07
C GLU A 63 -6.50 3.67 -27.90
N TRP A 64 -6.96 2.45 -27.60
CA TRP A 64 -6.35 1.61 -26.58
C TRP A 64 -4.90 1.25 -26.91
N GLU A 65 -4.64 0.80 -28.13
CA GLU A 65 -3.29 0.41 -28.58
C GLU A 65 -2.31 1.58 -28.44
N ALA A 66 -2.72 2.79 -28.84
CA ALA A 66 -1.91 3.99 -28.81
C ALA A 66 -1.76 4.65 -27.42
N SER A 67 -2.46 4.15 -26.39
CA SER A 67 -2.49 4.74 -25.05
C SER A 67 -1.66 3.95 -24.05
N ASP A 68 -0.74 4.62 -23.35
CA ASP A 68 -0.03 4.01 -22.20
C ASP A 68 -0.93 3.88 -20.96
N ASP A 69 -2.02 4.65 -20.85
CA ASP A 69 -2.99 4.50 -19.77
C ASP A 69 -3.79 3.20 -19.91
N GLY A 70 -4.08 2.78 -21.14
CA GLY A 70 -4.82 1.56 -21.46
C GLY A 70 -6.32 1.60 -21.12
N VAL A 71 -6.80 2.58 -20.35
CA VAL A 71 -8.22 2.75 -20.06
C VAL A 71 -8.60 4.22 -20.03
N THR A 72 -9.85 4.50 -20.42
CA THR A 72 -10.43 5.82 -20.16
C THR A 72 -10.69 5.98 -18.66
N PRO A 73 -10.76 7.21 -18.14
CA PRO A 73 -11.11 7.44 -16.75
C PRO A 73 -12.51 6.88 -16.36
N LEU A 74 -13.44 6.77 -17.32
CA LEU A 74 -14.74 6.13 -17.11
C LEU A 74 -14.62 4.62 -16.95
N ASP A 75 -13.83 3.96 -17.81
CA ASP A 75 -13.62 2.52 -17.77
C ASP A 75 -12.82 2.11 -16.53
N SER A 76 -11.81 2.90 -16.15
CA SER A 76 -11.06 2.71 -14.90
C SER A 76 -11.99 2.68 -13.68
N ALA A 77 -12.94 3.61 -13.59
CA ALA A 77 -13.90 3.60 -12.48
C ALA A 77 -14.92 2.44 -12.58
N SER A 78 -15.57 2.30 -13.73
CA SER A 78 -16.76 1.43 -13.89
C SER A 78 -16.46 -0.05 -14.15
N GLN A 79 -15.29 -0.35 -14.70
CA GLN A 79 -14.89 -1.72 -15.05
C GLN A 79 -13.71 -2.22 -14.23
N ILE A 80 -13.05 -1.39 -13.42
CA ILE A 80 -11.91 -1.81 -12.58
C ILE A 80 -12.18 -1.47 -11.12
N ALA A 81 -12.10 -0.18 -10.73
CA ALA A 81 -12.11 0.22 -9.33
C ALA A 81 -13.39 -0.16 -8.59
N ILE A 82 -14.57 0.01 -9.20
CA ILE A 82 -15.85 -0.36 -8.55
C ILE A 82 -16.05 -1.89 -8.54
N PRO A 83 -15.80 -2.64 -9.63
CA PRO A 83 -15.76 -4.10 -9.60
C PRO A 83 -14.83 -4.74 -8.56
N GLU A 84 -13.76 -4.06 -8.13
CA GLU A 84 -12.92 -4.53 -7.01
C GLU A 84 -13.72 -4.67 -5.71
N PHE A 85 -14.75 -3.83 -5.48
CA PHE A 85 -15.60 -3.91 -4.28
C PHE A 85 -16.40 -5.21 -4.23
N ASP A 86 -16.70 -5.79 -5.39
CA ASP A 86 -17.34 -7.11 -5.47
C ASP A 86 -16.34 -8.26 -5.21
N GLY A 87 -15.04 -8.00 -5.04
CA GLY A 87 -14.02 -9.04 -4.93
C GLY A 87 -13.62 -9.68 -6.26
N ARG A 88 -14.02 -9.07 -7.39
CA ARG A 88 -13.73 -9.60 -8.73
C ARG A 88 -12.23 -9.52 -9.06
N ILE A 89 -11.75 -10.50 -9.80
CA ILE A 89 -10.39 -10.54 -10.35
C ILE A 89 -10.38 -9.72 -11.65
N ILE A 90 -9.55 -8.68 -11.71
CA ILE A 90 -9.44 -7.82 -12.89
C ILE A 90 -8.54 -8.48 -13.92
N THR A 91 -9.00 -8.64 -15.17
CA THR A 91 -8.24 -9.32 -16.24
C THR A 91 -7.78 -8.35 -17.35
N ALA A 92 -8.05 -8.67 -18.61
CA ALA A 92 -7.59 -7.94 -19.79
C ALA A 92 -8.79 -7.45 -20.64
N PRO A 93 -8.58 -6.44 -21.51
CA PRO A 93 -9.60 -6.00 -22.45
C PRO A 93 -9.71 -6.97 -23.62
N PHE A 94 -10.86 -7.64 -23.74
CA PHE A 94 -11.09 -8.60 -24.81
C PHE A 94 -12.03 -8.07 -25.90
N SER A 95 -12.66 -6.91 -25.69
CA SER A 95 -13.47 -6.25 -26.71
C SER A 95 -13.45 -4.73 -26.57
N PHE A 96 -13.67 -4.05 -27.69
CA PHE A 96 -13.54 -2.60 -27.82
C PHE A 96 -14.76 -2.04 -28.54
N LYS A 97 -15.21 -0.86 -28.13
CA LYS A 97 -16.33 -0.17 -28.76
C LYS A 97 -15.88 0.49 -30.06
N GLU A 98 -16.50 0.07 -31.16
CA GLU A 98 -16.31 0.62 -32.49
C GLU A 98 -17.61 1.26 -32.99
N ILE A 99 -17.49 2.28 -33.84
CA ILE A 99 -18.63 2.91 -34.51
C ILE A 99 -18.66 2.40 -35.95
N ASP A 100 -19.80 1.84 -36.38
CA ASP A 100 -19.96 1.37 -37.76
C ASP A 100 -20.28 2.51 -38.76
N GLU A 101 -20.43 2.16 -40.04
CA GLU A 101 -20.69 3.12 -41.12
C GLU A 101 -22.01 3.89 -40.94
N ASP A 102 -22.97 3.34 -40.18
CA ASP A 102 -24.27 3.95 -39.89
C ASP A 102 -24.23 4.80 -38.59
N GLY A 103 -23.08 4.87 -37.92
CA GLY A 103 -22.91 5.60 -36.66
C GLY A 103 -23.38 4.84 -35.42
N LEU A 104 -23.63 3.53 -35.52
CA LEU A 104 -24.08 2.70 -34.40
C LEU A 104 -22.88 2.09 -33.65
N PRO A 105 -22.91 2.10 -32.31
CA PRO A 105 -21.86 1.47 -31.51
C PRO A 105 -22.01 -0.06 -31.51
N ARG A 106 -20.89 -0.76 -31.70
CA ARG A 106 -20.77 -2.22 -31.54
C ARG A 106 -19.49 -2.59 -30.82
N TYR A 107 -19.51 -3.66 -30.03
CA TYR A 107 -18.28 -4.21 -29.43
C TYR A 107 -17.65 -5.22 -30.39
N VAL A 108 -16.38 -5.01 -30.73
CA VAL A 108 -15.57 -5.91 -31.55
C VAL A 108 -14.55 -6.60 -30.66
N ALA A 109 -14.53 -7.93 -30.69
CA ALA A 109 -13.62 -8.73 -29.88
C ALA A 109 -12.20 -8.76 -30.48
N ASP A 110 -11.18 -8.75 -29.62
CA ASP A 110 -9.80 -9.05 -29.98
C ASP A 110 -9.53 -10.54 -29.69
N PRO A 111 -9.26 -11.38 -30.72
CA PRO A 111 -9.11 -12.82 -30.53
C PRO A 111 -7.97 -13.24 -29.59
N GLU A 112 -6.87 -12.49 -29.58
CA GLU A 112 -5.71 -12.82 -28.76
C GLU A 112 -6.01 -12.50 -27.29
N ARG A 113 -6.60 -11.32 -27.02
CA ARG A 113 -7.04 -10.96 -25.66
C ARG A 113 -8.20 -11.82 -25.16
N CYS A 114 -9.11 -12.27 -26.04
CA CYS A 114 -10.11 -13.29 -25.71
C CYS A 114 -9.45 -14.58 -25.19
N SER A 115 -8.38 -15.02 -25.84
CA SER A 115 -7.62 -16.20 -25.40
C SER A 115 -6.98 -15.96 -24.02
N ARG A 116 -6.42 -14.77 -23.76
CA ARG A 116 -5.87 -14.41 -22.44
C ARG A 116 -6.94 -14.52 -21.34
N VAL A 117 -8.07 -13.83 -21.49
CA VAL A 117 -9.16 -13.85 -20.49
C VAL A 117 -9.71 -15.27 -20.28
N ALA A 118 -9.93 -16.01 -21.37
CA ALA A 118 -10.42 -17.39 -21.28
C ALA A 118 -9.44 -18.32 -20.56
N ARG A 119 -8.14 -18.21 -20.83
CA ARG A 119 -7.11 -19.05 -20.18
C ARG A 119 -6.94 -18.72 -18.71
N ILE A 120 -6.98 -17.44 -18.31
CA ILE A 120 -6.98 -17.05 -16.90
C ILE A 120 -8.18 -17.69 -16.19
N ALA A 121 -9.39 -17.55 -16.74
CA ALA A 121 -10.60 -18.14 -16.17
C ALA A 121 -10.53 -19.67 -16.06
N VAL A 122 -10.07 -20.35 -17.13
CA VAL A 122 -9.91 -21.81 -17.13
C VAL A 122 -8.85 -22.26 -16.11
N ASN A 123 -7.76 -21.53 -15.94
CA ASN A 123 -6.75 -21.88 -14.94
C ASN A 123 -7.25 -21.69 -13.51
N HIS A 124 -8.04 -20.65 -13.24
CA HIS A 124 -8.74 -20.49 -11.96
C HIS A 124 -9.74 -21.63 -11.72
N ALA A 125 -10.58 -21.97 -12.71
CA ALA A 125 -11.49 -23.12 -12.63
C ALA A 125 -10.73 -24.44 -12.42
N ARG A 126 -9.55 -24.59 -13.02
CA ARG A 126 -8.71 -25.79 -12.88
C ARG A 126 -8.27 -26.02 -11.43
N LEU A 127 -8.10 -24.97 -10.63
CA LEU A 127 -7.72 -25.11 -9.20
C LEU A 127 -8.74 -25.92 -8.41
N ARG A 128 -10.03 -25.79 -8.73
CA ARG A 128 -11.13 -26.52 -8.08
C ARG A 128 -11.11 -28.02 -8.35
N VAL A 129 -10.69 -28.40 -9.55
CA VAL A 129 -10.74 -29.81 -9.99
C VAL A 129 -9.45 -30.57 -9.72
N VAL A 130 -8.31 -29.87 -9.56
CA VAL A 130 -7.02 -30.50 -9.23
C VAL A 130 -6.91 -30.65 -7.72
N PRO A 131 -6.86 -31.89 -7.18
CA PRO A 131 -6.76 -32.10 -5.74
C PRO A 131 -5.41 -31.62 -5.19
N PRO A 132 -5.33 -31.22 -3.90
CA PRO A 132 -4.10 -30.71 -3.28
C PRO A 132 -2.85 -31.56 -3.51
N ALA A 133 -2.98 -32.90 -3.44
CA ALA A 133 -1.86 -33.82 -3.64
C ALA A 133 -1.23 -33.75 -5.04
N GLU A 134 -1.99 -33.35 -6.07
CA GLU A 134 -1.52 -33.19 -7.45
C GLU A 134 -1.26 -31.72 -7.81
N ARG A 135 -1.59 -30.79 -6.90
CA ARG A 135 -1.54 -29.35 -7.16
C ARG A 135 -0.11 -28.83 -7.05
N LYS A 136 0.46 -28.57 -8.21
CA LYS A 136 1.70 -27.81 -8.39
C LYS A 136 1.58 -26.33 -8.03
N VAL A 137 2.36 -25.84 -7.07
CA VAL A 137 2.37 -24.43 -6.61
C VAL A 137 3.79 -23.88 -6.60
N ALA A 138 3.97 -22.68 -7.14
CA ALA A 138 5.22 -21.93 -7.01
C ALA A 138 5.10 -20.86 -5.93
N LEU A 139 5.97 -20.87 -4.93
CA LEU A 139 6.11 -19.81 -3.93
C LEU A 139 7.28 -18.91 -4.34
N MET A 140 6.96 -17.68 -4.74
CA MET A 140 7.93 -16.68 -5.19
C MET A 140 8.17 -15.66 -4.07
N LEU A 141 9.42 -15.53 -3.62
CA LEU A 141 9.79 -14.57 -2.59
C LEU A 141 10.36 -13.30 -3.25
N SER A 142 9.89 -12.14 -2.80
CA SER A 142 10.39 -10.84 -3.26
C SER A 142 11.86 -10.64 -2.86
N ALA A 143 12.66 -10.03 -3.74
CA ALA A 143 14.07 -9.74 -3.47
C ALA A 143 14.50 -8.39 -4.07
N TYR A 144 13.87 -7.32 -3.57
CA TYR A 144 14.21 -5.96 -3.99
C TYR A 144 14.73 -5.11 -2.82
N PRO A 145 15.91 -4.47 -2.97
CA PRO A 145 16.96 -4.72 -3.99
C PRO A 145 17.59 -6.12 -3.91
N THR A 146 18.27 -6.57 -4.97
CA THR A 146 18.89 -7.92 -5.06
C THR A 146 20.17 -8.06 -4.23
N LYS A 147 20.00 -8.11 -2.91
CA LYS A 147 21.04 -8.48 -1.95
C LYS A 147 20.58 -9.65 -1.09
N HIS A 148 21.51 -10.51 -0.69
CA HIS A 148 21.18 -11.63 0.20
C HIS A 148 20.46 -11.19 1.49
N SER A 149 20.80 -10.02 2.04
CA SER A 149 20.14 -9.42 3.21
C SER A 149 18.70 -8.92 2.95
N ARG A 150 18.22 -9.00 1.71
CA ARG A 150 16.91 -8.52 1.26
C ARG A 150 16.05 -9.63 0.65
N VAL A 151 16.47 -10.89 0.72
CA VAL A 151 15.66 -12.04 0.28
C VAL A 151 14.43 -12.14 1.17
N GLY A 152 13.25 -12.20 0.56
CA GLY A 152 11.97 -12.18 1.28
C GLY A 152 11.65 -10.82 1.90
N ASN A 153 12.29 -9.72 1.48
CA ASN A 153 12.01 -8.39 2.02
C ASN A 153 10.52 -8.05 1.81
N ALA A 154 9.84 -7.79 2.92
CA ALA A 154 8.43 -7.45 2.95
C ALA A 154 8.17 -6.42 4.03
N VAL A 155 7.40 -5.39 3.71
CA VAL A 155 7.07 -4.34 4.69
C VAL A 155 6.22 -4.94 5.81
N GLY A 156 6.80 -5.08 7.01
CA GLY A 156 6.06 -5.48 8.21
C GLY A 156 5.65 -6.94 8.30
N LEU A 157 6.16 -7.81 7.42
CA LEU A 157 5.90 -9.25 7.43
C LEU A 157 7.22 -10.00 7.67
N ASP A 158 7.18 -10.99 8.56
CA ASP A 158 8.22 -12.00 8.68
C ASP A 158 8.00 -13.04 7.58
N THR A 159 8.52 -12.74 6.39
CA THR A 159 8.38 -13.61 5.21
C THR A 159 8.95 -15.01 5.42
N PRO A 160 10.14 -15.20 6.04
CA PRO A 160 10.67 -16.53 6.31
C PRO A 160 9.71 -17.39 7.15
N VAL A 161 9.27 -16.89 8.30
CA VAL A 161 8.36 -17.63 9.19
C VAL A 161 6.99 -17.82 8.53
N SER A 162 6.47 -16.80 7.86
CA SER A 162 5.19 -16.88 7.13
C SER A 162 5.22 -17.94 6.03
N THR A 163 6.35 -18.08 5.33
CA THR A 163 6.56 -19.12 4.31
C THR A 163 6.55 -20.51 4.94
N VAL A 164 7.25 -20.69 6.06
CA VAL A 164 7.27 -21.96 6.82
C VAL A 164 5.87 -22.35 7.28
N ARG A 165 5.10 -21.42 7.85
CA ARG A 165 3.72 -21.67 8.29
C ARG A 165 2.80 -22.02 7.13
N LEU A 166 2.89 -21.29 6.02
CA LEU A 166 2.11 -21.62 4.82
C LEU A 166 2.44 -23.03 4.31
N LEU A 167 3.71 -23.39 4.22
CA LEU A 167 4.13 -24.73 3.78
C LEU A 167 3.65 -25.83 4.73
N ARG A 168 3.70 -25.61 6.05
CA ARG A 168 3.13 -26.57 7.03
C ARG A 168 1.63 -26.71 6.87
N ARG A 169 0.90 -25.59 6.73
CA ARG A 169 -0.54 -25.58 6.49
C ARG A 169 -0.93 -26.25 5.17
N MET A 170 -0.13 -26.07 4.10
CA MET A 170 -0.26 -26.79 2.83
C MET A 170 -0.05 -28.30 3.01
N ARG A 171 0.98 -28.73 3.74
CA ARG A 171 1.20 -30.15 4.03
C ARG A 171 0.06 -30.78 4.82
N GLU A 172 -0.51 -30.06 5.80
CA GLU A 172 -1.71 -30.48 6.52
C GLU A 172 -2.94 -30.60 5.62
N ALA A 173 -3.07 -29.71 4.63
CA ALA A 173 -4.11 -29.77 3.60
C ALA A 173 -3.87 -30.86 2.54
N GLY A 174 -2.77 -31.61 2.63
CA GLY A 174 -2.49 -32.75 1.75
C GLY A 174 -1.74 -32.41 0.46
N TYR A 175 -1.10 -31.25 0.38
CA TYR A 175 -0.19 -30.93 -0.72
C TYR A 175 1.07 -31.81 -0.65
N ASP A 176 1.59 -32.19 -1.82
CA ASP A 176 2.84 -32.94 -1.92
C ASP A 176 4.04 -31.99 -1.82
N LEU A 177 4.68 -31.94 -0.65
CA LEU A 177 5.93 -31.20 -0.39
C LEU A 177 7.15 -32.14 -0.39
N GLY A 178 7.01 -33.35 -0.95
CA GLY A 178 8.06 -34.38 -0.95
C GLY A 178 8.21 -35.11 0.40
N ALA A 179 9.29 -35.88 0.53
CA ALA A 179 9.60 -36.59 1.76
C ALA A 179 10.01 -35.61 2.89
N PRO A 180 9.85 -35.99 4.18
CA PRO A 180 10.37 -35.19 5.29
C PRO A 180 11.84 -34.79 5.08
N GLY A 181 12.16 -33.54 5.38
CA GLY A 181 13.47 -32.92 5.10
C GLY A 181 13.72 -32.49 3.65
N ALA A 182 12.79 -32.70 2.70
CA ALA A 182 12.97 -32.23 1.32
C ALA A 182 12.96 -30.70 1.20
N ILE A 183 12.21 -30.02 2.07
CA ILE A 183 12.30 -28.57 2.28
C ILE A 183 13.15 -28.32 3.53
N PRO A 184 14.33 -27.68 3.40
CA PRO A 184 15.20 -27.40 4.54
C PRO A 184 14.50 -26.59 5.64
N GLY A 185 14.73 -26.97 6.89
CA GLY A 185 14.17 -26.28 8.06
C GLY A 185 12.70 -26.57 8.38
N LEU A 186 11.90 -27.06 7.43
CA LEU A 186 10.44 -27.14 7.57
C LEU A 186 9.96 -28.01 8.77
N ASP A 187 10.76 -29.03 9.13
CA ASP A 187 10.47 -29.98 10.21
C ASP A 187 11.05 -29.57 11.58
N LEU A 188 11.74 -28.43 11.68
CA LEU A 188 12.17 -27.88 12.97
C LEU A 188 10.95 -27.43 13.78
N GLU A 189 11.00 -27.53 15.11
CA GLU A 189 9.87 -27.13 15.96
C GLU A 189 9.77 -25.59 16.08
N ASP A 190 10.91 -24.90 16.11
CA ASP A 190 10.96 -23.45 16.19
C ASP A 190 10.79 -22.81 14.81
N ASP A 191 9.86 -21.86 14.73
CA ASP A 191 9.49 -21.16 13.50
C ASP A 191 10.64 -20.30 12.95
N THR A 192 11.40 -19.64 13.82
CA THR A 192 12.49 -18.75 13.45
C THR A 192 13.68 -19.56 12.94
N GLU A 193 14.07 -20.63 13.65
CA GLU A 193 15.13 -21.54 13.17
C GLU A 193 14.75 -22.19 11.83
N ALA A 194 13.47 -22.55 11.65
CA ALA A 194 12.96 -23.06 10.37
C ALA A 194 13.04 -22.02 9.25
N GLY A 195 12.62 -20.78 9.52
CA GLY A 195 12.69 -19.67 8.59
C GLY A 195 14.12 -19.36 8.15
N ASP A 196 15.04 -19.26 9.11
CA ASP A 196 16.47 -19.02 8.84
C ASP A 196 17.07 -20.14 7.98
N ALA A 197 16.81 -21.41 8.32
CA ALA A 197 17.29 -22.54 7.55
C ALA A 197 16.74 -22.54 6.11
N LEU A 198 15.47 -22.15 5.92
CA LEU A 198 14.84 -22.06 4.61
C LEU A 198 15.49 -20.97 3.74
N ILE A 199 15.69 -19.77 4.29
CA ILE A 199 16.28 -18.65 3.56
C ILE A 199 17.76 -18.91 3.24
N HIS A 200 18.53 -19.45 4.18
CA HIS A 200 19.91 -19.85 3.90
C HIS A 200 19.99 -20.90 2.79
N ALA A 201 19.09 -21.88 2.78
CA ALA A 201 19.04 -22.86 1.70
C ALA A 201 18.67 -22.23 0.34
N LEU A 202 17.77 -21.24 0.31
CA LEU A 202 17.44 -20.50 -0.93
C LEU A 202 18.64 -19.69 -1.44
N ILE A 203 19.40 -19.08 -0.53
CA ILE A 203 20.64 -18.36 -0.87
C ILE A 203 21.69 -19.35 -1.40
N ASP A 204 21.89 -20.47 -0.72
CA ASP A 204 22.85 -21.51 -1.12
C ASP A 204 22.50 -22.14 -2.48
N ALA A 205 21.21 -22.23 -2.82
CA ALA A 205 20.73 -22.73 -4.12
C ALA A 205 21.10 -21.82 -5.31
N GLY A 206 21.67 -20.64 -5.08
CA GLY A 206 22.20 -19.76 -6.12
C GLY A 206 21.63 -18.34 -6.06
N GLY A 207 21.47 -17.78 -4.86
CA GLY A 207 20.99 -16.41 -4.63
C GLY A 207 21.56 -15.44 -5.67
N GLN A 208 20.69 -14.63 -6.27
CA GLN A 208 20.99 -13.81 -7.46
C GLN A 208 21.85 -12.57 -7.13
N ASP A 209 22.62 -12.59 -6.04
CA ASP A 209 23.57 -11.54 -5.66
C ASP A 209 24.93 -11.84 -6.30
N GLU A 210 25.30 -11.07 -7.34
CA GLU A 210 26.50 -11.29 -8.14
C GLU A 210 27.80 -11.29 -7.30
N GLU A 211 27.83 -10.59 -6.16
CA GLU A 211 29.00 -10.56 -5.27
C GLU A 211 29.31 -11.92 -4.63
N TRP A 212 28.28 -12.77 -4.49
CA TRP A 212 28.35 -14.04 -3.77
C TRP A 212 28.04 -15.25 -4.65
N LEU A 213 27.54 -15.02 -5.87
CA LEU A 213 27.22 -16.06 -6.83
C LEU A 213 28.48 -16.80 -7.30
N THR A 214 28.54 -18.10 -7.03
CA THR A 214 29.67 -18.95 -7.43
C THR A 214 29.44 -19.62 -8.79
N ARG A 215 30.54 -19.94 -9.49
CA ARG A 215 30.46 -20.75 -10.73
C ARG A 215 29.85 -22.13 -10.51
N ALA A 216 30.04 -22.72 -9.33
CA ALA A 216 29.46 -24.01 -8.98
C ALA A 216 27.93 -23.90 -8.93
N GLN A 217 27.39 -22.87 -8.28
CA GLN A 217 25.94 -22.64 -8.24
C GLN A 217 25.32 -22.46 -9.63
N LEU A 218 26.02 -21.80 -10.56
CA LEU A 218 25.56 -21.71 -11.95
C LEU A 218 25.62 -23.04 -12.72
N THR A 219 26.62 -23.88 -12.43
CA THR A 219 26.84 -25.14 -13.16
C THR A 219 25.95 -26.27 -12.63
N ASP A 220 25.79 -26.30 -11.30
CA ASP A 220 25.07 -27.34 -10.57
C ASP A 220 23.60 -26.97 -10.30
N ALA A 221 23.13 -25.84 -10.85
CA ALA A 221 21.75 -25.40 -10.73
C ALA A 221 20.79 -26.52 -11.15
N HIS A 222 19.77 -26.75 -10.32
CA HIS A 222 18.79 -27.80 -10.57
C HIS A 222 17.97 -27.52 -11.83
N VAL A 223 17.61 -26.25 -12.03
CA VAL A 223 16.84 -25.79 -13.18
C VAL A 223 17.76 -25.13 -14.19
N ARG A 224 17.80 -25.70 -15.39
CA ARG A 224 18.58 -25.22 -16.54
C ARG A 224 17.65 -25.20 -17.74
N ILE A 225 17.48 -24.03 -18.33
CA ILE A 225 16.56 -23.76 -19.43
C ILE A 225 17.42 -23.56 -20.68
N SER A 226 17.29 -24.46 -21.64
CA SER A 226 17.97 -24.33 -22.91
C SER A 226 17.41 -23.15 -23.71
N LYS A 227 18.23 -22.61 -24.62
CA LYS A 227 17.77 -21.59 -25.58
C LYS A 227 16.52 -22.04 -26.34
N ASP A 228 16.48 -23.29 -26.80
CA ASP A 228 15.36 -23.81 -27.59
C ASP A 228 14.05 -23.86 -26.77
N GLU A 229 14.12 -24.21 -25.49
CA GLU A 229 12.97 -24.18 -24.58
C GLU A 229 12.48 -22.74 -24.36
N TYR A 230 13.41 -21.83 -24.04
CA TYR A 230 13.09 -20.42 -23.83
C TYR A 230 12.47 -19.77 -25.08
N ASP A 231 13.09 -19.96 -26.25
CA ASP A 231 12.60 -19.44 -27.52
C ASP A 231 11.20 -20.01 -27.83
N GLY A 232 10.97 -21.29 -27.54
CA GLY A 232 9.65 -21.94 -27.70
C GLY A 232 8.58 -21.34 -26.78
N TRP A 233 8.92 -21.05 -25.52
CA TRP A 233 7.99 -20.45 -24.55
C TRP A 233 7.72 -18.97 -24.76
N THR A 234 8.60 -18.27 -25.48
CA THR A 234 8.44 -16.83 -25.81
C THR A 234 8.06 -16.57 -27.27
N ALA A 235 7.77 -17.62 -28.03
CA ALA A 235 7.37 -17.49 -29.43
C ALA A 235 6.02 -16.76 -29.61
N ASP A 236 5.17 -16.76 -28.57
CA ASP A 236 3.89 -16.06 -28.51
C ASP A 236 4.02 -14.54 -28.35
N LEU A 237 5.20 -14.05 -27.92
CA LEU A 237 5.39 -12.63 -27.66
C LEU A 237 5.27 -11.77 -28.94
N PRO A 238 4.67 -10.58 -28.84
CA PRO A 238 4.70 -9.59 -29.91
C PRO A 238 6.13 -9.15 -30.31
N GLU A 239 6.28 -8.71 -31.56
CA GLU A 239 7.58 -8.35 -32.15
C GLU A 239 8.22 -7.11 -31.51
N ASP A 240 7.41 -6.14 -31.11
CA ASP A 240 7.83 -4.96 -30.36
C ASP A 240 8.48 -5.35 -29.03
N LEU A 241 7.80 -6.15 -28.19
CA LEU A 241 8.36 -6.59 -26.91
C LEU A 241 9.63 -7.47 -27.09
N ARG A 242 9.66 -8.33 -28.13
CA ARG A 242 10.88 -9.07 -28.47
C ARG A 242 12.01 -8.15 -28.91
N GLY A 243 11.71 -7.13 -29.70
CA GLY A 243 12.66 -6.12 -30.15
C GLY A 243 13.27 -5.38 -28.97
N ASP A 244 12.45 -4.93 -28.03
CA ASP A 244 12.89 -4.23 -26.82
C ASP A 244 13.79 -5.12 -25.95
N LEU A 245 13.45 -6.41 -25.82
CA LEU A 245 14.28 -7.39 -25.12
C LEU A 245 15.67 -7.52 -25.76
N VAL A 246 15.72 -7.63 -27.08
CA VAL A 246 16.99 -7.74 -27.83
C VAL A 246 17.80 -6.46 -27.74
N GLU A 247 17.16 -5.30 -27.79
CA GLU A 247 17.84 -4.01 -27.64
C GLU A 247 18.46 -3.84 -26.26
N ALA A 248 17.71 -4.18 -25.20
CA ALA A 248 18.16 -4.01 -23.83
C ALA A 248 19.14 -5.10 -23.37
N TRP A 249 18.95 -6.36 -23.79
CA TRP A 249 19.60 -7.53 -23.21
C TRP A 249 20.32 -8.44 -24.21
N GLY A 250 20.31 -8.10 -25.50
CA GLY A 250 20.89 -8.89 -26.58
C GLY A 250 20.01 -10.06 -27.03
N GLU A 251 20.49 -10.84 -27.99
CA GLU A 251 19.76 -12.02 -28.48
C GLU A 251 19.56 -13.07 -27.39
N SER A 252 18.42 -13.77 -27.42
CA SER A 252 18.13 -14.85 -26.47
C SER A 252 19.22 -15.94 -26.52
N PRO A 253 19.62 -16.52 -25.37
CA PRO A 253 19.06 -16.37 -24.02
C PRO A 253 19.58 -15.16 -23.21
N GLY A 254 20.28 -14.21 -23.83
CA GLY A 254 20.97 -13.13 -23.13
C GLY A 254 22.24 -13.60 -22.42
N GLY A 255 22.74 -12.81 -21.47
CA GLY A 255 23.96 -13.10 -20.72
C GLY A 255 23.81 -13.23 -19.20
N LEU A 256 22.64 -12.90 -18.64
CA LEU A 256 22.41 -12.93 -17.19
C LEU A 256 22.05 -14.34 -16.73
N PHE A 257 22.78 -14.83 -15.71
CA PHE A 257 22.58 -16.17 -15.12
C PHE A 257 22.57 -17.28 -16.18
N VAL A 258 23.53 -17.22 -17.12
CA VAL A 258 23.73 -18.24 -18.16
C VAL A 258 24.97 -19.06 -17.83
N ASN A 259 24.86 -20.39 -17.85
CA ASN A 259 25.98 -21.29 -17.59
C ASN A 259 26.90 -21.46 -18.81
N GLU A 260 27.99 -22.21 -18.68
CA GLU A 260 28.96 -22.43 -19.77
C GLU A 260 28.38 -23.18 -20.99
N ALA A 261 27.24 -23.86 -20.82
CA ALA A 261 26.52 -24.55 -21.90
C ALA A 261 25.53 -23.63 -22.65
N GLY A 262 25.38 -22.37 -22.23
CA GLY A 262 24.42 -21.44 -22.82
C GLY A 262 22.98 -21.64 -22.33
N GLU A 263 22.79 -22.24 -21.15
CA GLU A 263 21.48 -22.45 -20.52
C GLU A 263 21.22 -21.38 -19.46
N ILE A 264 20.01 -20.82 -19.41
CA ILE A 264 19.58 -19.93 -18.32
C ILE A 264 19.35 -20.77 -17.08
N VAL A 265 19.86 -20.36 -15.92
CA VAL A 265 19.74 -21.13 -14.69
C VAL A 265 18.90 -20.41 -13.65
N LEU A 266 18.09 -21.16 -12.90
CA LEU A 266 17.26 -20.62 -11.82
C LEU A 266 17.65 -21.23 -10.47
N ALA A 267 17.80 -20.37 -9.48
CA ALA A 267 17.96 -20.77 -8.08
C ALA A 267 16.60 -21.15 -7.50
N THR A 268 16.42 -22.44 -7.19
CA THR A 268 15.14 -22.97 -6.72
C THR A 268 15.36 -24.06 -5.66
N ILE A 269 14.37 -24.20 -4.77
CA ILE A 269 14.19 -25.40 -3.96
C ILE A 269 12.90 -26.05 -4.42
N GLN A 270 13.00 -27.19 -5.09
CA GLN A 270 11.85 -27.97 -5.53
C GLN A 270 11.69 -29.22 -4.67
N ALA A 271 10.50 -29.39 -4.08
CA ALA A 271 10.16 -30.54 -3.25
C ALA A 271 8.72 -30.99 -3.55
N GLY A 272 8.57 -32.21 -4.09
CA GLY A 272 7.28 -32.72 -4.55
C GLY A 272 6.67 -31.82 -5.63
N ASN A 273 5.44 -31.38 -5.38
CA ASN A 273 4.67 -30.46 -6.21
C ASN A 273 4.78 -28.99 -5.74
N VAL A 274 5.74 -28.65 -4.89
CA VAL A 274 6.01 -27.26 -4.51
C VAL A 274 7.41 -26.83 -4.95
N VAL A 275 7.52 -25.63 -5.52
CA VAL A 275 8.80 -24.99 -5.80
C VAL A 275 8.87 -23.65 -5.09
N LEU A 276 9.99 -23.38 -4.43
CA LEU A 276 10.35 -22.08 -3.89
C LEU A 276 11.42 -21.45 -4.77
N LEU A 277 11.26 -20.16 -5.05
CA LEU A 277 12.24 -19.40 -5.83
C LEU A 277 12.24 -17.93 -5.42
N ILE A 278 13.37 -17.29 -5.64
CA ILE A 278 13.53 -15.85 -5.44
C ILE A 278 13.15 -15.14 -6.74
N GLN A 279 12.37 -14.07 -6.63
CA GLN A 279 11.99 -13.28 -7.79
C GLN A 279 13.25 -12.72 -8.49
N PRO A 280 13.41 -12.94 -9.80
CA PRO A 280 14.57 -12.46 -10.55
C PRO A 280 14.84 -10.95 -10.42
N PRO A 281 16.11 -10.50 -10.51
CA PRO A 281 16.45 -9.09 -10.54
C PRO A 281 15.76 -8.36 -11.69
N ARG A 282 15.34 -7.12 -11.40
CA ARG A 282 14.73 -6.23 -12.39
C ARG A 282 15.67 -5.83 -13.54
N GLY A 283 16.99 -5.89 -13.33
CA GLY A 283 18.02 -5.57 -14.33
C GLY A 283 18.78 -4.24 -14.11
N PHE A 284 18.33 -3.37 -13.19
CA PHE A 284 18.96 -2.06 -13.01
C PHE A 284 20.38 -2.12 -12.42
N GLY A 285 20.71 -3.14 -11.62
CA GLY A 285 22.07 -3.33 -11.10
C GLY A 285 23.05 -3.75 -12.20
N GLU A 286 22.54 -4.52 -13.16
CA GLU A 286 23.25 -5.11 -14.28
C GLU A 286 23.38 -4.12 -15.45
N ASN A 287 22.51 -3.11 -15.53
CA ASN A 287 22.64 -1.95 -16.42
C ASN A 287 22.55 -0.62 -15.65
N PRO A 288 23.64 -0.18 -14.97
CA PRO A 288 23.63 1.06 -14.19
C PRO A 288 23.38 2.33 -15.02
N ILE A 289 23.62 2.28 -16.34
CA ILE A 289 23.36 3.39 -17.26
C ILE A 289 21.85 3.57 -17.44
N ALA A 290 21.08 2.48 -17.48
CA ALA A 290 19.62 2.51 -17.58
C ALA A 290 18.98 3.25 -16.39
N ILE A 291 19.57 3.19 -15.19
CA ILE A 291 19.10 3.96 -14.03
C ILE A 291 19.01 5.47 -14.34
N TYR A 292 19.91 6.01 -15.17
CA TYR A 292 19.95 7.43 -15.51
C TYR A 292 19.14 7.79 -16.76
N HIS A 293 18.84 6.83 -17.62
CA HIS A 293 18.38 7.11 -18.99
C HIS A 293 17.12 6.36 -19.42
N ASP A 294 16.74 5.28 -18.71
CA ASP A 294 15.70 4.36 -19.15
C ASP A 294 14.83 3.88 -17.97
N PRO A 295 13.79 4.65 -17.62
CA PRO A 295 12.80 4.20 -16.63
C PRO A 295 11.94 3.03 -17.13
N ASP A 296 11.90 2.79 -18.44
CA ASP A 296 11.04 1.81 -19.12
C ASP A 296 11.80 0.53 -19.50
N LEU A 297 12.98 0.31 -18.91
CA LEU A 297 13.83 -0.87 -19.13
C LEU A 297 13.00 -2.16 -19.10
N VAL A 298 12.94 -2.95 -20.17
CA VAL A 298 12.19 -4.23 -20.17
C VAL A 298 12.82 -5.28 -19.23
N PRO A 299 12.07 -6.29 -18.73
CA PRO A 299 12.65 -7.38 -17.95
C PRO A 299 13.76 -8.09 -18.73
N SER A 300 14.73 -8.69 -18.05
CA SER A 300 15.77 -9.49 -18.72
C SER A 300 15.22 -10.83 -19.24
N HIS A 301 15.96 -11.47 -20.14
CA HIS A 301 15.68 -12.85 -20.56
C HIS A 301 15.59 -13.83 -19.38
N HIS A 302 16.48 -13.70 -18.38
CA HIS A 302 16.43 -14.51 -17.17
C HIS A 302 15.16 -14.26 -16.35
N TYR A 303 14.72 -13.00 -16.21
CA TYR A 303 13.48 -12.66 -15.53
C TYR A 303 12.28 -13.34 -16.19
N LEU A 304 12.15 -13.21 -17.51
CA LEU A 304 11.05 -13.79 -18.26
C LEU A 304 11.13 -15.33 -18.27
N ALA A 305 12.33 -15.89 -18.40
CA ALA A 305 12.56 -17.34 -18.36
C ALA A 305 12.09 -17.95 -17.04
N ALA A 306 12.26 -17.25 -15.91
CA ALA A 306 11.79 -17.74 -14.62
C ALA A 306 10.27 -17.95 -14.58
N TYR A 307 9.50 -16.94 -14.98
CA TYR A 307 8.04 -17.06 -14.99
C TYR A 307 7.54 -18.03 -16.07
N ARG A 308 8.16 -18.03 -17.27
CA ARG A 308 7.82 -19.00 -18.32
C ARG A 308 8.16 -20.43 -17.92
N TRP A 309 9.23 -20.64 -17.17
CA TRP A 309 9.53 -21.94 -16.58
C TRP A 309 8.49 -22.33 -15.54
N VAL A 310 8.04 -21.42 -14.68
CA VAL A 310 6.95 -21.70 -13.73
C VAL A 310 5.67 -22.15 -14.47
N GLU A 311 5.30 -21.47 -15.58
CA GLU A 311 4.12 -21.81 -16.38
C GLU A 311 4.28 -23.12 -17.18
N HIS A 312 5.40 -23.30 -17.88
CA HIS A 312 5.56 -24.36 -18.89
C HIS A 312 6.50 -25.49 -18.47
N GLY A 313 7.60 -25.17 -17.79
CA GLY A 313 8.59 -26.15 -17.34
C GLY A 313 8.13 -26.92 -16.11
N PHE A 314 7.88 -26.21 -15.01
CA PHE A 314 7.32 -26.78 -13.79
C PHE A 314 5.84 -27.16 -13.99
N GLY A 315 5.09 -26.33 -14.71
CA GLY A 315 3.67 -26.53 -14.94
C GLY A 315 2.83 -26.19 -13.70
N ALA A 316 3.10 -25.05 -13.07
CA ALA A 316 2.36 -24.59 -11.90
C ALA A 316 0.86 -24.45 -12.22
N HIS A 317 0.03 -24.80 -11.25
CA HIS A 317 -1.39 -24.46 -11.29
C HIS A 317 -1.65 -23.05 -10.77
N ALA A 318 -0.80 -22.56 -9.85
CA ALA A 318 -0.87 -21.23 -9.29
C ALA A 318 0.51 -20.77 -8.79
N VAL A 319 0.65 -19.45 -8.67
CA VAL A 319 1.80 -18.79 -8.05
C VAL A 319 1.32 -18.07 -6.80
N VAL A 320 2.08 -18.19 -5.70
CA VAL A 320 1.92 -17.36 -4.51
C VAL A 320 3.12 -16.43 -4.42
N HIS A 321 2.90 -15.12 -4.49
CA HIS A 321 3.93 -14.14 -4.19
C HIS A 321 3.93 -13.84 -2.69
N LEU A 322 5.04 -14.11 -2.00
CA LEU A 322 5.20 -13.83 -0.58
C LEU A 322 6.12 -12.63 -0.38
N GLY A 323 5.52 -11.56 0.14
CA GLY A 323 6.21 -10.35 0.54
C GLY A 323 5.89 -9.16 -0.36
N LYS A 324 5.33 -8.12 0.25
CA LYS A 324 5.08 -6.83 -0.38
C LYS A 324 6.40 -6.06 -0.61
N HIS A 325 6.76 -5.66 -1.82
CA HIS A 325 6.18 -6.08 -3.10
C HIS A 325 7.24 -6.70 -3.99
N GLY A 326 6.80 -7.60 -4.87
CA GLY A 326 7.54 -8.00 -6.04
C GLY A 326 7.68 -6.85 -7.03
N SER A 327 8.41 -7.11 -8.11
CA SER A 327 8.71 -6.16 -9.19
C SER A 327 7.89 -6.43 -10.46
N MET A 328 7.12 -7.52 -10.50
CA MET A 328 6.50 -8.04 -11.72
C MET A 328 5.33 -7.17 -12.17
N GLU A 329 4.48 -6.78 -11.23
CA GLU A 329 3.38 -5.84 -11.42
C GLU A 329 3.83 -4.42 -11.77
N TRP A 330 5.13 -4.14 -11.71
CA TRP A 330 5.76 -2.85 -12.03
C TRP A 330 6.59 -2.89 -13.32
N LEU A 331 6.55 -3.99 -14.08
CA LEU A 331 7.24 -4.06 -15.36
C LEU A 331 6.63 -3.08 -16.39
N PRO A 332 7.38 -2.66 -17.41
CA PRO A 332 6.93 -1.67 -18.38
C PRO A 332 5.69 -2.13 -19.17
N GLY A 333 4.90 -1.17 -19.61
CA GLY A 333 3.65 -1.39 -20.35
C GLY A 333 2.51 -0.57 -19.77
N LYS A 334 1.29 -0.82 -20.26
CA LYS A 334 0.11 -0.01 -19.93
C LYS A 334 -0.18 0.04 -18.42
N ASN A 335 -0.79 1.14 -17.97
CA ASN A 335 -1.13 1.37 -16.56
C ASN A 335 -2.21 0.39 -16.06
N ALA A 336 -3.20 0.09 -16.91
CA ALA A 336 -4.18 -0.98 -16.71
C ALA A 336 -4.62 -1.56 -18.05
N ALA A 337 -5.47 -2.59 -18.03
CA ALA A 337 -6.01 -3.24 -19.24
C ALA A 337 -4.91 -3.65 -20.23
N LEU A 338 -4.01 -4.51 -19.76
CA LEU A 338 -2.75 -4.81 -20.44
C LEU A 338 -2.92 -5.46 -21.83
N SER A 339 -2.01 -5.09 -22.73
CA SER A 339 -1.85 -5.72 -24.05
C SER A 339 -0.86 -6.89 -23.98
N ALA A 340 -0.77 -7.67 -25.07
CA ALA A 340 0.22 -8.74 -25.20
C ALA A 340 1.67 -8.24 -25.18
N SER A 341 1.90 -6.97 -25.51
CA SER A 341 3.23 -6.34 -25.48
C SER A 341 3.62 -5.82 -24.11
N CYS A 342 2.71 -5.83 -23.13
CA CYS A 342 3.03 -5.42 -21.77
C CYS A 342 3.89 -6.51 -21.10
N ALA A 343 5.04 -6.12 -20.56
CA ALA A 343 5.99 -7.07 -19.97
C ALA A 343 5.40 -7.83 -18.77
N THR A 344 4.48 -7.21 -18.02
CA THR A 344 3.73 -7.87 -16.94
C THR A 344 2.85 -9.01 -17.50
N ASP A 345 2.08 -8.77 -18.56
CA ASP A 345 1.22 -9.79 -19.24
C ASP A 345 2.07 -10.94 -19.79
N ALA A 346 3.25 -10.62 -20.34
CA ALA A 346 4.20 -11.60 -20.84
C ALA A 346 4.84 -12.46 -19.73
N ALA A 347 5.07 -11.89 -18.55
CA ALA A 347 5.66 -12.60 -17.42
C ALA A 347 4.65 -13.53 -16.74
N ILE A 348 3.57 -13.00 -16.15
CA ILE A 348 2.62 -13.83 -15.38
C ILE A 348 1.74 -14.70 -16.27
N GLY A 349 1.52 -14.28 -17.53
CA GLY A 349 0.78 -15.04 -18.51
C GLY A 349 -0.65 -15.36 -18.03
N ASN A 350 -0.95 -16.65 -17.93
CA ASN A 350 -2.29 -17.13 -17.56
C ASN A 350 -2.38 -17.66 -16.13
N LEU A 351 -1.28 -17.60 -15.36
CA LEU A 351 -1.21 -18.22 -14.05
C LEU A 351 -2.07 -17.46 -13.03
N PRO A 352 -2.94 -18.15 -12.27
CA PRO A 352 -3.55 -17.59 -11.06
C PRO A 352 -2.45 -17.10 -10.11
N LEU A 353 -2.54 -15.83 -9.73
CA LEU A 353 -1.62 -15.20 -8.78
C LEU A 353 -2.36 -14.94 -7.46
N ILE A 354 -1.95 -15.64 -6.40
CA ILE A 354 -2.41 -15.40 -5.03
C ILE A 354 -1.33 -14.57 -4.34
N TYR A 355 -1.72 -13.53 -3.60
CA TYR A 355 -0.75 -12.56 -3.11
C TYR A 355 -1.09 -12.09 -1.69
N PRO A 356 -0.47 -12.68 -0.67
CA PRO A 356 -0.46 -12.13 0.68
C PRO A 356 0.08 -10.70 0.71
N PHE A 357 -0.74 -9.74 1.15
CA PHE A 357 -0.43 -8.32 1.01
C PHE A 357 -0.81 -7.50 2.25
N LEU A 358 -0.03 -6.49 2.61
CA LEU A 358 -0.30 -5.69 3.80
C LEU A 358 -1.58 -4.84 3.67
N VAL A 359 -2.53 -4.98 4.62
CA VAL A 359 -3.85 -4.31 4.58
C VAL A 359 -3.79 -2.78 4.48
N ASN A 360 -2.73 -2.16 5.01
CA ASN A 360 -2.60 -0.71 5.06
C ASN A 360 -1.86 -0.08 3.87
N ASP A 361 -1.50 -0.88 2.86
CA ASP A 361 -0.82 -0.39 1.65
C ASP A 361 -1.63 -0.68 0.38
N PRO A 362 -2.82 -0.07 0.27
CA PRO A 362 -3.79 -0.35 -0.79
C PRO A 362 -3.29 -0.04 -2.19
N GLY A 363 -2.42 0.96 -2.33
CA GLY A 363 -1.96 1.40 -3.65
C GLY A 363 -1.17 0.33 -4.39
N GLU A 364 -0.19 -0.25 -3.71
CA GLU A 364 0.67 -1.27 -4.32
C GLU A 364 -0.12 -2.57 -4.56
N GLY A 365 -1.05 -2.94 -3.68
CA GLY A 365 -1.91 -4.10 -3.90
C GLY A 365 -2.87 -3.89 -5.08
N ALA A 366 -3.39 -2.68 -5.28
CA ALA A 366 -4.18 -2.36 -6.47
C ALA A 366 -3.38 -2.50 -7.76
N GLN A 367 -2.09 -2.15 -7.75
CA GLN A 367 -1.22 -2.37 -8.92
C GLN A 367 -1.13 -3.86 -9.27
N ALA A 368 -0.92 -4.73 -8.27
CA ALA A 368 -0.91 -6.18 -8.47
C ALA A 368 -2.27 -6.71 -8.99
N LYS A 369 -3.40 -6.23 -8.44
CA LYS A 369 -4.75 -6.60 -8.91
C LYS A 369 -4.99 -6.21 -10.36
N ARG A 370 -4.57 -5.00 -10.77
CA ARG A 370 -4.91 -4.39 -12.06
C ARG A 370 -3.95 -4.72 -13.19
N ARG A 371 -2.69 -5.04 -12.88
CA ARG A 371 -1.65 -5.36 -13.88
C ARG A 371 -1.26 -6.84 -13.90
N ALA A 372 -1.49 -7.58 -12.83
CA ALA A 372 -1.10 -8.99 -12.75
C ALA A 372 -2.25 -9.93 -12.33
N HIS A 373 -3.50 -9.46 -12.46
CA HIS A 373 -4.73 -10.22 -12.12
C HIS A 373 -4.65 -10.92 -10.76
N ALA A 374 -4.00 -10.26 -9.78
CA ALA A 374 -3.77 -10.83 -8.47
C ALA A 374 -5.06 -10.99 -7.67
N THR A 375 -5.19 -12.14 -7.01
CA THR A 375 -6.12 -12.35 -5.89
C THR A 375 -5.37 -12.02 -4.61
N ILE A 376 -5.65 -10.85 -4.04
CA ILE A 376 -5.03 -10.43 -2.79
C ILE A 376 -5.63 -11.26 -1.64
N VAL A 377 -4.77 -11.64 -0.69
CA VAL A 377 -5.19 -12.11 0.62
C VAL A 377 -4.51 -11.19 1.61
N ASP A 378 -5.23 -10.19 2.10
CA ASP A 378 -4.59 -9.19 2.94
C ASP A 378 -4.16 -9.75 4.29
N HIS A 379 -3.13 -9.16 4.87
CA HIS A 379 -2.61 -9.55 6.17
C HIS A 379 -2.48 -8.36 7.12
N LEU A 380 -2.49 -8.66 8.41
CA LEU A 380 -2.44 -7.67 9.47
C LEU A 380 -1.15 -6.85 9.43
N ILE A 381 -1.23 -5.63 9.98
CA ILE A 381 -0.05 -4.83 10.29
C ILE A 381 0.82 -5.52 11.34
N PRO A 382 2.14 -5.24 11.39
CA PRO A 382 2.97 -5.73 12.47
C PRO A 382 2.44 -5.28 13.85
N PRO A 383 2.83 -5.98 14.93
CA PRO A 383 2.57 -5.50 16.27
C PRO A 383 3.12 -4.08 16.43
N MET A 384 2.35 -3.23 17.12
CA MET A 384 2.67 -1.83 17.35
C MET A 384 2.83 -1.60 18.84
N ALA A 385 3.77 -0.74 19.22
CA ALA A 385 3.93 -0.27 20.60
C ALA A 385 4.30 1.21 20.62
N ARG A 386 4.20 1.81 21.80
CA ARG A 386 4.75 3.14 22.08
C ARG A 386 6.28 3.05 22.07
N ALA A 387 6.95 4.06 21.51
CA ALA A 387 8.40 4.06 21.36
C ALA A 387 9.14 4.06 22.72
N GLU A 388 8.56 4.72 23.72
CA GLU A 388 9.16 4.94 25.04
C GLU A 388 10.48 5.75 24.98
N SER A 389 11.01 6.12 26.15
CA SER A 389 12.30 6.76 26.29
C SER A 389 13.39 5.74 26.65
N TYR A 390 14.60 5.91 26.12
CA TYR A 390 15.75 5.06 26.44
C TYR A 390 17.07 5.83 26.42
N GLY A 391 18.12 5.26 27.02
CA GLY A 391 19.46 5.84 27.02
C GLY A 391 19.50 7.28 27.55
N ASP A 392 20.13 8.19 26.80
CA ASP A 392 20.25 9.59 27.19
C ASP A 392 18.93 10.38 27.07
N ILE A 393 17.96 9.91 26.27
CA ILE A 393 16.62 10.51 26.18
C ILE A 393 15.88 10.34 27.52
N ALA A 394 15.93 9.12 28.09
CA ALA A 394 15.36 8.86 29.41
C ALA A 394 16.09 9.63 30.53
N ARG A 395 17.39 9.89 30.36
CA ARG A 395 18.15 10.74 31.30
C ARG A 395 17.74 12.21 31.18
N LEU A 396 17.48 12.69 29.97
CA LEU A 396 16.98 14.05 29.75
C LEU A 396 15.62 14.23 30.42
N GLU A 397 14.70 13.27 30.25
CA GLU A 397 13.40 13.24 30.93
C GLU A 397 13.54 13.41 32.46
N GLN A 398 14.43 12.63 33.09
CA GLN A 398 14.70 12.75 34.53
C GLN A 398 15.22 14.14 34.94
N LEU A 399 16.05 14.75 34.10
CA LEU A 399 16.55 16.11 34.34
C LEU A 399 15.45 17.16 34.18
N LEU A 400 14.49 16.98 33.27
CA LEU A 400 13.33 17.86 33.11
C LEU A 400 12.37 17.76 34.32
N ASP A 401 12.16 16.57 34.86
CA ASP A 401 11.41 16.38 36.10
C ASP A 401 12.11 17.04 37.30
N GLU A 402 13.43 16.88 37.40
CA GLU A 402 14.24 17.54 38.43
C GLU A 402 14.20 19.06 38.27
N TYR A 403 14.24 19.55 37.03
CA TYR A 403 14.09 20.96 36.69
C TYR A 403 12.79 21.55 37.23
N ALA A 404 11.66 20.90 36.93
CA ALA A 404 10.34 21.33 37.37
C ALA A 404 10.22 21.35 38.91
N ASN A 405 10.77 20.33 39.58
CA ASN A 405 10.81 20.27 41.04
C ASN A 405 11.68 21.39 41.65
N ILE A 406 12.86 21.64 41.09
CA ILE A 406 13.77 22.71 41.54
C ILE A 406 13.13 24.09 41.32
N ALA A 407 12.49 24.31 40.17
CA ALA A 407 11.77 25.55 39.87
C ALA A 407 10.70 25.87 40.92
N ALA A 408 9.99 24.85 41.43
CA ALA A 408 8.95 25.01 42.44
C ALA A 408 9.49 25.13 43.88
N MET A 409 10.59 24.43 44.20
CA MET A 409 11.03 24.24 45.60
C MET A 409 12.30 25.00 45.98
N ASP A 410 13.26 25.17 45.06
CA ASP A 410 14.58 25.77 45.33
C ASP A 410 15.16 26.49 44.10
N PRO A 411 14.57 27.64 43.66
CA PRO A 411 14.97 28.31 42.42
C PRO A 411 16.44 28.73 42.35
N ALA A 412 17.12 28.85 43.50
CA ALA A 412 18.53 29.17 43.58
C ALA A 412 19.44 28.11 42.92
N LYS A 413 18.93 26.90 42.69
CA LYS A 413 19.66 25.80 42.03
C LYS A 413 19.40 25.70 40.52
N LEU A 414 18.48 26.48 39.96
CA LEU A 414 18.14 26.43 38.53
C LEU A 414 19.37 26.51 37.60
N PRO A 415 20.36 27.40 37.83
CA PRO A 415 21.52 27.48 36.93
C PRO A 415 22.33 26.18 36.81
N ALA A 416 22.37 25.35 37.87
CA ALA A 416 23.09 24.08 37.84
C ALA A 416 22.38 23.05 36.96
N ILE A 417 21.08 22.86 37.17
CA ILE A 417 20.29 21.89 36.39
C ILE A 417 20.15 22.32 34.92
N ARG A 418 20.10 23.64 34.63
CA ARG A 418 20.15 24.16 33.25
C ARG A 418 21.46 23.77 32.55
N GLY A 419 22.58 23.89 33.25
CA GLY A 419 23.90 23.48 32.75
C GLY A 419 23.97 21.97 32.47
N ASP A 420 23.43 21.15 33.38
CA ASP A 420 23.40 19.69 33.23
C ASP A 420 22.54 19.26 32.03
N ILE A 421 21.34 19.86 31.86
CA ILE A 421 20.47 19.64 30.70
C ILE A 421 21.18 20.01 29.41
N TRP A 422 21.74 21.23 29.34
CA TRP A 422 22.44 21.71 28.14
C TRP A 422 23.61 20.82 27.76
N GLN A 423 24.41 20.42 28.75
CA GLN A 423 25.56 19.55 28.53
C GLN A 423 25.12 18.16 28.03
N LEU A 424 24.05 17.58 28.59
CA LEU A 424 23.52 16.30 28.12
C LEU A 424 23.05 16.39 26.67
N MET A 425 22.27 17.41 26.33
CA MET A 425 21.75 17.61 24.98
C MET A 425 22.87 17.79 23.93
N HIS A 426 23.97 18.44 24.31
CA HIS A 426 25.14 18.56 23.42
C HIS A 426 25.92 17.25 23.32
N ALA A 427 26.14 16.56 24.44
CA ALA A 427 26.86 15.29 24.46
C ALA A 427 26.13 14.18 23.68
N ALA A 428 24.79 14.20 23.69
CA ALA A 428 23.93 13.25 22.98
C ALA A 428 23.45 13.76 21.60
N GLU A 429 23.99 14.88 21.12
CA GLU A 429 23.68 15.47 19.80
C GLU A 429 22.22 15.93 19.59
N MET A 430 21.37 15.91 20.63
CA MET A 430 19.94 16.31 20.60
C MET A 430 19.70 17.77 20.19
N HIS A 431 20.72 18.63 20.34
CA HIS A 431 20.69 20.01 19.84
C HIS A 431 20.52 20.07 18.31
N ARG A 432 20.92 19.02 17.57
CA ARG A 432 20.68 18.90 16.13
C ARG A 432 19.24 18.51 15.83
N ASP A 433 18.68 17.55 16.57
CA ASP A 433 17.29 17.11 16.45
C ASP A 433 16.30 18.27 16.66
N LEU A 434 16.62 19.16 17.61
CA LEU A 434 15.84 20.37 17.90
C LEU A 434 16.16 21.55 16.96
N GLY A 435 17.11 21.40 16.04
CA GLY A 435 17.52 22.43 15.08
C GLY A 435 18.07 23.69 15.73
N LEU A 436 18.77 23.57 16.87
CA LEU A 436 19.20 24.74 17.64
C LEU A 436 20.20 25.62 16.89
N GLY A 437 21.09 25.03 16.10
CA GLY A 437 22.02 25.77 15.24
C GLY A 437 21.31 26.59 14.15
N ASP A 438 20.26 26.06 13.53
CA ASP A 438 19.48 26.77 12.52
C ASP A 438 18.69 27.95 13.13
N ARG A 439 18.41 27.87 14.43
CA ARG A 439 17.77 28.94 15.22
C ARG A 439 18.77 29.92 15.84
N GLY A 440 20.07 29.78 15.55
CA GLY A 440 21.13 30.64 16.09
C GLY A 440 21.40 30.44 17.60
N LEU A 441 21.00 29.30 18.16
CA LEU A 441 21.21 28.92 19.56
C LEU A 441 22.45 28.02 19.68
N ASP A 442 23.62 28.59 19.38
CA ASP A 442 24.94 27.91 19.48
C ASP A 442 25.49 27.89 20.92
N GLU A 443 24.95 28.73 21.80
CA GLU A 443 25.31 28.83 23.22
C GLU A 443 24.07 28.63 24.10
N GLN A 444 24.29 28.29 25.37
CA GLN A 444 23.20 28.10 26.33
C GLN A 444 22.35 29.38 26.43
N PRO A 445 21.00 29.28 26.29
CA PRO A 445 20.11 30.41 26.48
C PRO A 445 20.28 31.07 27.85
N ASP A 446 19.96 32.36 27.94
CA ASP A 446 19.89 33.04 29.24
C ASP A 446 18.75 32.49 30.11
N ASP A 447 18.74 32.89 31.38
CA ASP A 447 17.83 32.31 32.38
C ASP A 447 16.34 32.45 32.04
N GLU A 448 15.93 33.51 31.35
CA GLU A 448 14.53 33.72 30.93
C GLU A 448 14.21 32.94 29.66
N ALA A 449 15.11 32.94 28.67
CA ALA A 449 14.95 32.19 27.43
C ALA A 449 15.05 30.67 27.62
N PHE A 450 15.74 30.21 28.67
CA PHE A 450 15.88 28.78 28.97
C PHE A 450 14.55 28.15 29.40
N ASP A 451 13.69 28.88 30.11
CA ASP A 451 12.38 28.37 30.54
C ASP A 451 11.48 28.06 29.32
N ASP A 452 11.43 28.97 28.34
CA ASP A 452 10.68 28.77 27.10
C ASP A 452 11.31 27.66 26.23
N PHE A 453 12.63 27.57 26.22
CA PHE A 453 13.36 26.50 25.55
C PHE A 453 13.02 25.12 26.11
N ILE A 454 12.91 24.98 27.44
CA ILE A 454 12.51 23.72 28.07
C ILE A 454 11.12 23.26 27.62
N LEU A 455 10.18 24.17 27.40
CA LEU A 455 8.85 23.80 26.87
C LEU A 455 8.96 23.17 25.47
N HIS A 456 9.88 23.66 24.63
CA HIS A 456 10.14 23.05 23.33
C HIS A 456 10.76 21.65 23.46
N VAL A 457 11.69 21.48 24.38
CA VAL A 457 12.33 20.18 24.66
C VAL A 457 11.32 19.18 25.22
N ASP A 458 10.44 19.61 26.13
CA ASP A 458 9.36 18.78 26.69
C ASP A 458 8.39 18.30 25.60
N GLY A 459 7.98 19.20 24.70
CA GLY A 459 7.13 18.84 23.55
C GLY A 459 7.79 17.83 22.61
N TRP A 460 9.04 18.05 22.23
CA TRP A 460 9.81 17.11 21.40
C TRP A 460 9.96 15.74 22.07
N LEU A 461 10.30 15.72 23.36
CA LEU A 461 10.46 14.50 24.15
C LEU A 461 9.13 13.73 24.22
N CYS A 462 8.02 14.44 24.46
CA CYS A 462 6.69 13.86 24.45
C CYS A 462 6.35 13.22 23.10
N GLU A 463 6.62 13.90 21.98
CA GLU A 463 6.33 13.39 20.64
C GLU A 463 7.11 12.13 20.30
N ILE A 464 8.43 12.12 20.52
CA ILE A 464 9.27 10.95 20.19
C ILE A 464 8.95 9.76 21.09
N LYS A 465 8.64 10.01 22.37
CA LYS A 465 8.28 8.97 23.34
C LYS A 465 6.91 8.38 23.03
N ASP A 466 5.94 9.22 22.69
CA ASP A 466 4.56 8.79 22.45
C ASP A 466 4.35 8.20 21.04
N ALA A 467 5.30 8.35 20.13
CA ALA A 467 5.20 7.82 18.77
C ALA A 467 4.90 6.31 18.75
N GLN A 468 4.03 5.90 17.83
CA GLN A 468 3.73 4.50 17.58
C GLN A 468 4.75 3.91 16.60
N ILE A 469 5.49 2.90 17.05
CA ILE A 469 6.48 2.18 16.26
C ILE A 469 6.11 0.70 16.14
N ARG A 470 6.74 0.01 15.19
CA ARG A 470 6.60 -1.44 15.03
C ARG A 470 7.41 -2.12 16.12
N ASP A 471 6.79 -3.05 16.85
CA ASP A 471 7.39 -3.84 17.93
C ASP A 471 7.58 -5.30 17.51
N GLY A 472 8.01 -5.48 16.26
CA GLY A 472 8.16 -6.78 15.62
C GLY A 472 7.63 -6.78 14.17
N LEU A 473 7.40 -7.99 13.68
CA LEU A 473 6.88 -8.26 12.34
C LEU A 473 5.61 -9.10 12.44
N HIS A 474 4.69 -8.94 11.50
CA HIS A 474 3.53 -9.83 11.38
C HIS A 474 3.96 -11.20 10.89
N VAL A 475 3.30 -12.25 11.37
CA VAL A 475 3.46 -13.61 10.86
C VAL A 475 2.11 -14.04 10.29
N LEU A 476 2.07 -14.47 9.03
CA LEU A 476 0.81 -14.80 8.34
C LEU A 476 0.01 -15.86 9.13
N GLY A 477 -1.26 -15.55 9.42
CA GLY A 477 -2.14 -16.39 10.24
C GLY A 477 -1.92 -16.29 11.76
N ALA A 478 -1.04 -15.40 12.24
CA ALA A 478 -0.80 -15.19 13.66
C ALA A 478 -1.62 -14.00 14.18
N ALA A 479 -2.76 -14.25 14.81
CA ALA A 479 -3.47 -13.21 15.53
C ALA A 479 -2.61 -12.72 16.73
N PRO A 480 -2.60 -11.41 17.04
CA PRO A 480 -1.86 -10.89 18.17
C PRO A 480 -2.44 -11.42 19.48
N ASP A 481 -1.56 -11.79 20.41
CA ASP A 481 -1.91 -12.25 21.75
C ASP A 481 -1.12 -11.54 22.84
N GLY A 482 -1.54 -11.74 24.10
CA GLY A 482 -0.91 -11.15 25.29
C GLY A 482 -0.60 -9.65 25.14
N GLU A 483 0.66 -9.29 25.39
CA GLU A 483 1.14 -7.91 25.33
C GLU A 483 1.03 -7.29 23.93
N ALA A 484 1.27 -8.07 22.86
CA ALA A 484 1.14 -7.57 21.49
C ALA A 484 -0.31 -7.18 21.17
N ARG A 485 -1.30 -7.95 21.66
CA ARG A 485 -2.72 -7.61 21.51
C ARG A 485 -3.08 -6.35 22.30
N VAL A 486 -2.64 -6.26 23.55
CA VAL A 486 -2.88 -5.09 24.41
C VAL A 486 -2.33 -3.83 23.75
N ASN A 487 -1.07 -3.85 23.31
CA ASN A 487 -0.43 -2.70 22.69
C ASN A 487 -1.10 -2.32 21.35
N LEU A 488 -1.45 -3.30 20.52
CA LEU A 488 -2.13 -3.04 19.25
C LEU A 488 -3.53 -2.47 19.44
N VAL A 489 -4.32 -3.00 20.37
CA VAL A 489 -5.65 -2.46 20.67
C VAL A 489 -5.53 -1.04 21.23
N LEU A 490 -4.57 -0.78 22.12
CA LEU A 490 -4.29 0.56 22.63
C LEU A 490 -3.95 1.55 21.50
N ALA A 491 -3.12 1.13 20.54
CA ALA A 491 -2.77 1.92 19.36
C ALA A 491 -3.99 2.22 18.47
N ILE A 492 -4.86 1.24 18.23
CA ILE A 492 -6.10 1.42 17.44
C ILE A 492 -7.05 2.40 18.13
N LEU A 493 -7.24 2.25 19.45
CA LEU A 493 -8.16 3.07 20.23
C LEU A 493 -7.63 4.48 20.50
N ARG A 494 -6.38 4.79 20.16
CA ARG A 494 -5.80 6.13 20.30
C ARG A 494 -6.49 7.14 19.37
N ALA A 495 -6.86 6.71 18.17
CA ALA A 495 -7.53 7.54 17.17
C ALA A 495 -9.05 7.64 17.43
N ALA A 496 -9.65 8.76 17.03
CA ALA A 496 -11.11 8.84 16.91
C ALA A 496 -11.59 7.90 15.78
N GLN A 497 -12.65 7.15 16.05
CA GLN A 497 -13.13 6.10 15.15
C GLN A 497 -14.09 6.67 14.11
N VAL A 498 -13.82 6.37 12.83
CA VAL A 498 -14.75 6.57 11.73
C VAL A 498 -15.33 5.20 11.41
N PHE A 499 -16.60 4.98 11.74
CA PHE A 499 -17.22 3.66 11.67
C PHE A 499 -18.68 3.74 11.25
N GLY A 500 -19.12 2.87 10.35
CA GLY A 500 -20.50 2.87 9.84
C GLY A 500 -20.89 4.19 9.18
N GLY A 501 -19.95 4.84 8.48
CA GLY A 501 -20.17 6.12 7.82
C GLY A 501 -20.30 7.33 8.77
N GLN A 502 -20.19 7.13 10.09
CA GLN A 502 -20.26 8.18 11.09
C GLN A 502 -18.86 8.64 11.50
N GLN A 503 -18.63 9.95 11.42
CA GLN A 503 -17.41 10.57 11.93
C GLN A 503 -17.44 10.60 13.46
N ALA A 504 -16.30 10.32 14.10
CA ALA A 504 -16.16 10.28 15.55
C ALA A 504 -17.25 9.43 16.22
N ALA A 505 -17.60 8.29 15.61
CA ALA A 505 -18.59 7.35 16.13
C ALA A 505 -18.27 6.96 17.59
N VAL A 506 -16.97 6.82 17.85
CA VAL A 506 -16.38 6.64 19.17
C VAL A 506 -15.12 7.54 19.25
N PRO A 507 -14.91 8.33 20.32
CA PRO A 507 -13.70 9.12 20.49
C PRO A 507 -12.48 8.23 20.69
N GLY A 508 -11.27 8.79 20.57
CA GLY A 508 -10.06 8.10 21.01
C GLY A 508 -10.09 7.88 22.53
N LEU A 509 -9.56 6.76 23.02
CA LEU A 509 -9.55 6.40 24.44
C LEU A 509 -8.90 7.49 25.30
N ARG A 510 -7.79 8.07 24.83
CA ARG A 510 -7.10 9.15 25.56
C ARG A 510 -7.89 10.45 25.58
N ALA A 511 -8.57 10.77 24.47
CA ALA A 511 -9.47 11.92 24.40
C ALA A 511 -10.67 11.73 25.36
N ALA A 512 -11.23 10.53 25.43
CA ALA A 512 -12.29 10.19 26.39
C ALA A 512 -11.80 10.25 27.86
N LEU A 513 -10.51 9.99 28.11
CA LEU A 513 -9.87 10.18 29.42
C LEU A 513 -9.49 11.64 29.72
N GLY A 514 -9.75 12.57 28.79
CA GLY A 514 -9.57 14.00 28.98
C GLY A 514 -8.32 14.61 28.33
N LEU A 515 -7.55 13.85 27.55
CA LEU A 515 -6.41 14.40 26.80
C LEU A 515 -6.91 15.37 25.73
N LYS A 516 -6.45 16.63 25.78
CA LYS A 516 -6.76 17.64 24.77
C LYS A 516 -5.68 17.69 23.71
N GLU A 517 -6.08 17.90 22.46
CA GLU A 517 -5.13 18.11 21.37
C GLU A 517 -4.35 19.43 21.60
N ASN A 518 -3.02 19.34 21.55
CA ASN A 518 -2.05 20.44 21.44
C ASN A 518 -1.68 21.29 22.68
N HIS A 519 -2.03 20.89 23.90
CA HIS A 519 -1.75 21.75 25.09
C HIS A 519 -1.37 21.04 26.40
N GLU A 520 -1.05 19.75 26.38
CA GLU A 520 -0.74 19.00 27.59
C GLU A 520 0.77 18.71 27.70
N SER A 521 1.35 18.82 28.90
CA SER A 521 2.76 18.53 29.13
C SER A 521 3.06 17.03 28.99
N ALA A 522 4.33 16.66 28.79
CA ALA A 522 4.74 15.27 28.66
C ALA A 522 4.20 14.38 29.80
N GLY A 523 4.28 14.87 31.04
CA GLY A 523 3.77 14.14 32.21
C GLY A 523 2.25 13.90 32.23
N ALA A 524 1.46 14.81 31.67
CA ALA A 524 0.01 14.61 31.56
C ALA A 524 -0.34 13.54 30.52
N VAL A 525 0.38 13.51 29.40
CA VAL A 525 0.23 12.48 28.36
C VAL A 525 0.58 11.10 28.90
N ASP A 526 1.67 10.98 29.66
CA ASP A 526 2.09 9.71 30.27
C ASP A 526 1.10 9.15 31.28
N GLU A 527 0.54 10.01 32.14
CA GLU A 527 -0.45 9.57 33.12
C GLU A 527 -1.72 9.05 32.44
N ILE A 528 -2.18 9.72 31.39
CA ILE A 528 -3.35 9.28 30.62
C ILE A 528 -3.04 7.99 29.86
N GLU A 529 -1.86 7.86 29.24
CA GLU A 529 -1.44 6.63 28.57
C GLU A 529 -1.39 5.46 29.56
N ARG A 530 -0.88 5.67 30.77
CA ARG A 530 -0.82 4.67 31.84
C ARG A 530 -2.21 4.19 32.24
N VAL A 531 -3.17 5.12 32.40
CA VAL A 531 -4.56 4.78 32.71
C VAL A 531 -5.22 4.05 31.54
N ALA A 532 -5.00 4.50 30.30
CA ALA A 532 -5.53 3.85 29.10
C ALA A 532 -5.01 2.41 28.98
N ARG A 533 -3.71 2.19 29.17
CA ARG A 533 -3.09 0.85 29.16
C ARG A 533 -3.65 -0.05 30.27
N ASP A 534 -3.83 0.46 31.49
CA ASP A 534 -4.44 -0.31 32.59
C ASP A 534 -5.88 -0.76 32.25
N LEU A 535 -6.69 0.12 31.65
CA LEU A 535 -8.04 -0.22 31.21
C LEU A 535 -8.04 -1.31 30.13
N VAL A 536 -7.18 -1.19 29.12
CA VAL A 536 -7.04 -2.18 28.05
C VAL A 536 -6.53 -3.52 28.61
N GLN A 537 -5.54 -3.52 29.50
CA GLN A 537 -5.04 -4.73 30.16
C GLN A 537 -6.14 -5.42 30.97
N ARG A 538 -6.91 -4.68 31.77
CA ARG A 538 -8.02 -5.26 32.54
C ARG A 538 -9.13 -5.82 31.65
N MET A 539 -9.38 -5.22 30.48
CA MET A 539 -10.29 -5.80 29.48
C MET A 539 -9.72 -7.09 28.88
N ASP A 540 -8.41 -7.15 28.61
CA ASP A 540 -7.75 -8.36 28.11
C ASP A 540 -7.80 -9.50 29.14
N ASP A 541 -7.53 -9.21 30.41
CA ASP A 541 -7.63 -10.15 31.55
C ASP A 541 -9.07 -10.65 31.75
N ALA A 542 -10.06 -9.81 31.41
CA ALA A 542 -11.48 -10.17 31.40
C ALA A 542 -11.92 -10.85 30.09
N HIS A 543 -10.97 -11.25 29.24
CA HIS A 543 -11.21 -11.89 27.95
C HIS A 543 -12.15 -11.10 27.03
N TRP A 544 -12.07 -9.77 27.10
CA TRP A 544 -12.88 -8.86 26.32
C TRP A 544 -14.40 -9.09 26.45
N ASP A 545 -14.86 -9.53 27.63
CA ASP A 545 -16.29 -9.58 27.96
C ASP A 545 -16.88 -8.17 27.96
N VAL A 546 -17.82 -7.91 27.05
CA VAL A 546 -18.51 -6.62 26.91
C VAL A 546 -19.17 -6.19 28.24
N SER A 547 -19.69 -7.14 29.03
CA SER A 547 -20.30 -6.85 30.33
C SER A 547 -19.30 -6.41 31.41
N ALA A 548 -18.00 -6.62 31.17
CA ALA A 548 -16.94 -6.13 32.04
C ALA A 548 -16.66 -4.64 31.82
N ALA A 549 -16.84 -4.12 30.60
CA ALA A 549 -16.55 -2.72 30.24
C ALA A 549 -17.26 -1.71 31.15
N ALA A 550 -18.54 -1.94 31.45
CA ALA A 550 -19.35 -1.08 32.34
C ALA A 550 -18.83 -0.99 33.78
N ARG A 551 -17.91 -1.88 34.19
CA ARG A 551 -17.28 -1.89 35.52
C ARG A 551 -15.84 -1.34 35.51
N MET A 552 -15.31 -0.98 34.33
CA MET A 552 -13.91 -0.57 34.20
C MET A 552 -13.67 0.91 34.52
N HIS A 553 -14.67 1.76 34.27
CA HIS A 553 -14.60 3.20 34.46
C HIS A 553 -16.00 3.81 34.68
N ASP A 554 -16.10 4.93 35.39
CA ASP A 554 -17.38 5.61 35.67
C ASP A 554 -17.85 6.51 34.52
N ASP A 555 -16.94 6.94 33.65
CA ASP A 555 -17.24 7.78 32.48
C ASP A 555 -17.90 6.95 31.36
N PRO A 556 -19.15 7.27 30.94
CA PRO A 556 -19.83 6.57 29.87
C PRO A 556 -19.11 6.57 28.52
N GLU A 557 -18.33 7.61 28.21
CA GLU A 557 -17.57 7.67 26.96
C GLU A 557 -16.41 6.67 26.95
N VAL A 558 -15.68 6.56 28.07
CA VAL A 558 -14.63 5.56 28.24
C VAL A 558 -15.21 4.16 28.15
N VAL A 559 -16.35 3.91 28.81
CA VAL A 559 -17.06 2.62 28.72
C VAL A 559 -17.44 2.29 27.27
N ARG A 560 -17.99 3.25 26.53
CA ARG A 560 -18.35 3.09 25.12
C ARG A 560 -17.14 2.73 24.24
N VAL A 561 -15.97 3.30 24.51
CA VAL A 561 -14.72 2.96 23.80
C VAL A 561 -14.31 1.51 24.06
N LEU A 562 -14.39 1.05 25.32
CA LEU A 562 -14.06 -0.32 25.69
C LEU A 562 -15.08 -1.34 25.15
N GLU A 563 -16.37 -0.99 25.13
CA GLU A 563 -17.42 -1.80 24.49
C GLU A 563 -17.20 -1.92 22.99
N PHE A 564 -16.82 -0.83 22.32
CA PHE A 564 -16.45 -0.85 20.90
C PHE A 564 -15.23 -1.75 20.65
N ALA A 565 -14.21 -1.69 21.51
CA ALA A 565 -13.04 -2.56 21.42
C ALA A 565 -13.43 -4.04 21.53
N ALA A 566 -14.28 -4.39 22.50
CA ALA A 566 -14.74 -5.75 22.76
C ALA A 566 -15.69 -6.29 21.68
N THR A 567 -16.48 -5.43 21.03
CA THR A 567 -17.48 -5.84 20.04
C THR A 567 -17.00 -5.78 18.59
N GLN A 568 -16.05 -4.88 18.28
CA GLN A 568 -15.59 -4.64 16.91
C GLN A 568 -14.11 -4.94 16.74
N VAL A 569 -13.23 -4.34 17.55
CA VAL A 569 -11.78 -4.41 17.31
C VAL A 569 -11.25 -5.83 17.54
N VAL A 570 -11.45 -6.38 18.74
CA VAL A 570 -10.84 -7.65 19.15
C VAL A 570 -11.39 -8.85 18.40
N PRO A 571 -12.71 -8.99 18.17
CA PRO A 571 -13.22 -10.07 17.33
C PRO A 571 -12.63 -10.05 15.92
N ARG A 572 -12.52 -8.86 15.29
CA ARG A 572 -11.94 -8.72 13.95
C ARG A 572 -10.44 -9.02 13.93
N LEU A 573 -9.70 -8.67 14.98
CA LEU A 573 -8.28 -9.06 15.15
C LEU A 573 -8.11 -10.57 15.35
N ALA A 574 -9.04 -11.24 16.04
CA ALA A 574 -8.95 -12.68 16.27
C ALA A 574 -9.04 -13.48 14.95
N HIS A 575 -9.80 -12.97 13.97
CA HIS A 575 -9.93 -13.55 12.63
C HIS A 575 -8.66 -13.43 11.76
N THR A 576 -7.60 -12.78 12.22
CA THR A 576 -6.29 -12.81 11.55
C THR A 576 -5.75 -14.23 11.38
N THR A 577 -6.22 -15.21 12.14
CA THR A 577 -5.91 -16.63 11.91
C THR A 577 -6.36 -17.14 10.55
N ASP A 578 -7.38 -16.51 9.96
CA ASP A 578 -8.02 -16.96 8.72
C ASP A 578 -7.17 -16.63 7.48
N GLU A 579 -6.10 -15.84 7.61
CA GLU A 579 -5.20 -15.44 6.51
C GLU A 579 -4.61 -16.65 5.76
N LEU A 580 -4.13 -17.67 6.50
CA LEU A 580 -3.58 -18.88 5.88
C LEU A 580 -4.66 -19.70 5.18
N ASP A 581 -5.85 -19.77 5.79
CA ASP A 581 -6.99 -20.49 5.23
C ASP A 581 -7.50 -19.80 3.96
N ALA A 582 -7.51 -18.47 3.92
CA ALA A 582 -7.85 -17.69 2.73
C ALA A 582 -6.85 -17.92 1.59
N VAL A 583 -5.54 -18.03 1.86
CA VAL A 583 -4.55 -18.42 0.83
C VAL A 583 -4.85 -19.80 0.27
N LEU A 584 -5.14 -20.79 1.14
CA LEU A 584 -5.49 -22.13 0.67
C LEU A 584 -6.82 -22.16 -0.08
N HIS A 585 -7.81 -21.39 0.36
CA HIS A 585 -9.10 -21.27 -0.31
C HIS A 585 -8.94 -20.66 -1.72
N ALA A 586 -8.07 -19.67 -1.88
CA ALA A 586 -7.72 -19.13 -3.19
C ALA A 586 -7.03 -20.19 -4.07
N LEU A 587 -6.14 -20.99 -3.50
CA LEU A 587 -5.50 -22.11 -4.17
C LEU A 587 -6.46 -23.26 -4.51
N ASP A 588 -7.60 -23.36 -3.82
CA ASP A 588 -8.72 -24.25 -4.14
C ASP A 588 -9.64 -23.66 -5.23
N GLY A 589 -9.38 -22.44 -5.72
CA GLY A 589 -10.26 -21.77 -6.67
C GLY A 589 -11.58 -21.36 -6.03
N GLY A 590 -11.57 -20.99 -4.75
CA GLY A 590 -12.70 -20.40 -4.04
C GLY A 590 -12.82 -18.89 -4.26
N PHE A 591 -13.96 -18.33 -3.85
CA PHE A 591 -14.19 -16.89 -3.87
C PHE A 591 -13.59 -16.24 -2.61
N ILE A 592 -12.61 -15.35 -2.78
CA ILE A 592 -12.05 -14.60 -1.64
C ILE A 592 -12.90 -13.35 -1.38
N PRO A 593 -13.53 -13.22 -0.19
CA PRO A 593 -14.33 -12.05 0.15
C PRO A 593 -13.52 -10.76 0.06
N ALA A 594 -14.16 -9.71 -0.45
CA ALA A 594 -13.55 -8.39 -0.50
C ALA A 594 -13.72 -7.63 0.83
N GLY A 595 -12.93 -6.59 1.03
CA GLY A 595 -12.99 -5.72 2.19
C GLY A 595 -12.32 -4.38 1.94
N PRO A 596 -12.59 -3.35 2.75
CA PRO A 596 -11.87 -2.09 2.62
C PRO A 596 -10.42 -2.27 3.08
N SER A 597 -9.54 -1.45 2.53
CA SER A 597 -8.11 -1.40 2.88
C SER A 597 -7.76 -0.07 3.53
N GLY A 598 -6.68 -0.04 4.32
CA GLY A 598 -6.24 1.14 5.04
C GLY A 598 -5.59 0.82 6.38
N SER A 599 -5.25 1.87 7.13
CA SER A 599 -4.59 1.68 8.42
C SER A 599 -5.63 1.57 9.56
N PRO A 600 -5.68 0.45 10.30
CA PRO A 600 -6.57 0.34 11.45
C PRO A 600 -6.21 1.33 12.57
N LEU A 601 -4.99 1.89 12.56
CA LEU A 601 -4.52 2.91 13.51
C LEU A 601 -5.04 4.32 13.20
N ARG A 602 -5.70 4.52 12.05
CA ARG A 602 -6.32 5.81 11.67
C ARG A 602 -7.82 5.84 11.95
N GLY A 603 -8.29 5.03 12.90
CA GLY A 603 -9.70 4.95 13.26
C GLY A 603 -10.57 4.21 12.23
N LEU A 604 -9.96 3.40 11.36
CA LEU A 604 -10.62 2.67 10.26
C LEU A 604 -10.75 1.19 10.59
N VAL A 605 -11.51 0.83 11.62
CA VAL A 605 -11.57 -0.56 12.13
C VAL A 605 -12.22 -1.55 11.15
N ASN A 606 -13.04 -1.09 10.21
CA ASN A 606 -13.68 -1.97 9.22
C ASN A 606 -12.70 -2.54 8.16
N VAL A 607 -11.44 -2.06 8.13
CA VAL A 607 -10.36 -2.73 7.37
C VAL A 607 -9.95 -4.06 8.00
N LEU A 608 -10.43 -4.37 9.21
CA LEU A 608 -10.38 -5.69 9.82
C LEU A 608 -11.73 -6.41 9.64
N PRO A 609 -11.77 -7.76 9.59
CA PRO A 609 -10.64 -8.68 9.70
C PRO A 609 -9.74 -8.68 8.45
N THR A 610 -8.57 -9.29 8.56
CA THR A 610 -7.68 -9.58 7.41
C THR A 610 -8.00 -10.95 6.82
N GLY A 611 -7.29 -11.36 5.76
CA GLY A 611 -7.60 -12.55 4.96
C GLY A 611 -8.53 -12.26 3.78
N ARG A 612 -8.64 -11.00 3.33
CA ARG A 612 -9.60 -10.53 2.32
C ARG A 612 -8.91 -10.05 1.03
N ASN A 613 -9.63 -10.12 -0.08
CA ASN A 613 -9.22 -9.54 -1.36
C ASN A 613 -9.60 -8.07 -1.42
N PHE A 614 -8.87 -7.23 -0.67
CA PHE A 614 -9.31 -5.85 -0.45
C PHE A 614 -9.59 -5.08 -1.74
N TYR A 615 -10.47 -4.09 -1.64
CA TYR A 615 -10.67 -3.03 -2.63
C TYR A 615 -10.09 -1.72 -2.11
N THR A 616 -10.00 -0.72 -3.00
CA THR A 616 -9.44 0.59 -2.67
C THR A 616 -10.53 1.61 -2.34
N VAL A 617 -10.78 2.57 -3.22
CA VAL A 617 -11.67 3.72 -3.02
C VAL A 617 -12.32 4.07 -4.36
N ASP A 618 -13.46 4.78 -4.34
CA ASP A 618 -13.97 5.41 -5.56
C ASP A 618 -13.04 6.58 -5.93
N PRO A 619 -12.26 6.49 -7.03
CA PRO A 619 -11.28 7.53 -7.38
C PRO A 619 -11.94 8.87 -7.71
N ARG A 620 -13.26 8.91 -7.97
CA ARG A 620 -14.02 10.14 -8.23
C ARG A 620 -14.54 10.82 -6.97
N ALA A 621 -14.39 10.19 -5.81
CA ALA A 621 -14.81 10.72 -4.51
C ALA A 621 -13.64 11.32 -3.71
N ILE A 622 -12.53 11.63 -4.37
CA ILE A 622 -11.30 12.15 -3.77
C ILE A 622 -11.03 13.58 -4.27
N PRO A 623 -10.73 14.55 -3.39
CA PRO A 623 -10.65 14.40 -1.93
C PRO A 623 -12.04 14.27 -1.30
N SER A 624 -12.15 13.55 -0.19
CA SER A 624 -13.37 13.54 0.62
C SER A 624 -13.56 14.87 1.37
N ARG A 625 -14.75 15.13 1.92
CA ARG A 625 -14.99 16.30 2.79
C ARG A 625 -14.11 16.32 4.04
N LEU A 626 -13.77 15.14 4.58
CA LEU A 626 -12.88 15.02 5.73
C LEU A 626 -11.43 15.35 5.33
N ALA A 627 -10.98 14.76 4.22
CA ALA A 627 -9.66 15.04 3.66
C ALA A 627 -9.49 16.53 3.32
N TRP A 628 -10.56 17.20 2.88
CA TRP A 628 -10.56 18.66 2.69
C TRP A 628 -10.23 19.43 3.98
N GLN A 629 -10.86 19.07 5.11
CA GLN A 629 -10.59 19.74 6.39
C GLN A 629 -9.14 19.52 6.83
N THR A 630 -8.64 18.29 6.72
CA THR A 630 -7.26 17.95 7.04
C THR A 630 -6.26 18.68 6.13
N GLY A 631 -6.49 18.67 4.81
CA GLY A 631 -5.62 19.34 3.84
C GLY A 631 -5.57 20.86 4.01
N VAL A 632 -6.68 21.49 4.41
CA VAL A 632 -6.68 22.92 4.80
C VAL A 632 -5.80 23.14 6.03
N ALA A 633 -5.96 22.32 7.08
CA ALA A 633 -5.13 22.44 8.29
C ALA A 633 -3.64 22.22 8.00
N MET A 634 -3.30 21.28 7.11
CA MET A 634 -1.92 21.04 6.64
C MET A 634 -1.36 22.26 5.91
N ALA A 635 -2.12 22.82 4.96
CA ALA A 635 -1.72 24.02 4.23
C ALA A 635 -1.51 25.21 5.17
N ASP A 636 -2.43 25.45 6.10
CA ASP A 636 -2.33 26.55 7.05
C ASP A 636 -1.14 26.37 8.00
N SER A 637 -0.90 25.14 8.50
CA SER A 637 0.26 24.83 9.34
C SER A 637 1.59 25.03 8.60
N LEU A 638 1.68 24.61 7.34
CA LEU A 638 2.86 24.79 6.50
C LEU A 638 3.16 26.28 6.29
N LEU A 639 2.12 27.05 5.92
CA LEU A 639 2.27 28.47 5.65
C LEU A 639 2.59 29.26 6.91
N GLN A 640 1.96 28.95 8.04
CA GLN A 640 2.26 29.59 9.31
C GLN A 640 3.70 29.35 9.73
N ARG A 641 4.19 28.11 9.61
CA ARG A 641 5.58 27.79 9.92
C ARG A 641 6.55 28.58 9.04
N TYR A 642 6.30 28.64 7.73
CA TYR A 642 7.16 29.41 6.82
C TYR A 642 7.13 30.92 7.12
N LEU A 643 5.96 31.45 7.48
CA LEU A 643 5.82 32.85 7.90
C LEU A 643 6.58 33.14 9.19
N ASP A 644 6.51 32.25 10.18
CA ASP A 644 7.23 32.41 11.45
C ASP A 644 8.75 32.42 11.21
N ASP A 645 9.23 31.57 10.29
CA ASP A 645 10.65 31.43 9.99
C ASP A 645 11.20 32.55 9.08
N THR A 646 10.38 33.12 8.18
CA THR A 646 10.86 34.04 7.12
C THR A 646 10.20 35.43 7.10
N GLY A 647 9.07 35.60 7.77
CA GLY A 647 8.27 36.82 7.79
C GLY A 647 7.42 37.08 6.53
N THR A 648 7.44 36.18 5.53
CA THR A 648 6.69 36.32 4.27
C THR A 648 6.08 35.00 3.83
N TYR A 649 5.01 35.01 3.03
CA TYR A 649 4.48 33.77 2.45
C TYR A 649 5.45 33.19 1.42
N PRO A 650 5.54 31.85 1.29
CA PRO A 650 6.32 31.25 0.22
C PRO A 650 5.64 31.53 -1.12
N GLU A 651 6.38 31.95 -2.13
CA GLU A 651 5.82 32.17 -3.47
C GLU A 651 5.43 30.85 -4.15
N SER A 652 6.13 29.76 -3.82
CA SER A 652 5.79 28.42 -4.29
C SER A 652 6.15 27.30 -3.30
N VAL A 653 5.35 26.23 -3.31
CA VAL A 653 5.57 25.00 -2.54
C VAL A 653 5.73 23.81 -3.50
N GLY A 654 6.71 22.94 -3.23
CA GLY A 654 6.86 21.66 -3.91
C GLY A 654 6.28 20.52 -3.08
N LEU A 655 5.30 19.77 -3.62
CA LEU A 655 4.66 18.64 -2.93
C LEU A 655 4.81 17.35 -3.72
N SER A 656 5.15 16.26 -3.02
CA SER A 656 5.18 14.91 -3.60
C SER A 656 3.91 14.15 -3.22
N VAL A 657 3.13 13.69 -4.20
CA VAL A 657 1.81 13.09 -3.99
C VAL A 657 1.80 11.63 -4.44
N TRP A 658 1.40 10.75 -3.52
CA TRP A 658 1.45 9.30 -3.71
C TRP A 658 0.05 8.68 -3.71
N GLY A 659 -0.18 7.69 -4.59
CA GLY A 659 -1.49 7.05 -4.68
C GLY A 659 -1.87 6.29 -3.40
N THR A 660 -0.89 5.68 -2.71
CA THR A 660 -1.13 5.01 -1.42
C THR A 660 -1.60 5.99 -0.35
N SER A 661 -1.04 7.19 -0.29
CA SER A 661 -1.49 8.26 0.64
C SER A 661 -2.93 8.65 0.33
N ALA A 662 -3.25 8.93 -0.93
CA ALA A 662 -4.60 9.30 -1.34
C ALA A 662 -5.64 8.23 -0.99
N MET A 663 -5.32 6.94 -1.14
CA MET A 663 -6.21 5.84 -0.76
C MET A 663 -6.38 5.72 0.76
N ARG A 664 -5.30 5.91 1.54
CA ARG A 664 -5.33 5.78 3.00
C ARG A 664 -6.06 6.93 3.69
N THR A 665 -6.04 8.12 3.11
CA THR A 665 -6.63 9.31 3.75
C THR A 665 -7.86 9.85 3.01
N SER A 666 -8.21 9.26 1.87
CA SER A 666 -9.20 9.83 0.95
C SER A 666 -8.81 11.22 0.42
N GLY A 667 -7.50 11.51 0.30
CA GLY A 667 -6.95 12.63 -0.48
C GLY A 667 -6.47 13.87 0.29
N ASP A 668 -5.75 13.71 1.40
CA ASP A 668 -5.27 14.84 2.22
C ASP A 668 -4.29 15.71 1.41
N ASP A 669 -3.29 15.10 0.78
CA ASP A 669 -2.31 15.79 -0.07
C ASP A 669 -2.99 16.56 -1.22
N ILE A 670 -4.06 16.00 -1.79
CA ILE A 670 -4.82 16.62 -2.88
C ILE A 670 -5.56 17.86 -2.36
N ALA A 671 -6.17 17.74 -1.19
CA ALA A 671 -6.83 18.85 -0.52
C ALA A 671 -5.84 19.95 -0.12
N GLU A 672 -4.63 19.60 0.34
CA GLU A 672 -3.57 20.56 0.66
C GLU A 672 -3.18 21.39 -0.56
N VAL A 673 -2.95 20.75 -1.72
CA VAL A 673 -2.68 21.46 -3.00
C VAL A 673 -3.81 22.42 -3.34
N LEU A 674 -5.07 21.95 -3.29
CA LEU A 674 -6.24 22.79 -3.58
C LEU A 674 -6.36 23.97 -2.60
N ALA A 675 -6.12 23.74 -1.31
CA ALA A 675 -6.14 24.77 -0.27
C ALA A 675 -5.04 25.83 -0.51
N LEU A 676 -3.80 25.43 -0.83
CA LEU A 676 -2.71 26.36 -1.15
C LEU A 676 -3.07 27.30 -2.32
N LEU A 677 -3.66 26.74 -3.39
CA LEU A 677 -4.16 27.48 -4.55
C LEU A 677 -5.37 28.38 -4.24
N GLY A 678 -6.07 28.13 -3.13
CA GLY A 678 -7.32 28.81 -2.78
C GLY A 678 -8.50 28.34 -3.64
N VAL A 679 -8.57 27.04 -3.93
CA VAL A 679 -9.65 26.39 -4.67
C VAL A 679 -10.32 25.35 -3.77
N ARG A 680 -11.65 25.39 -3.67
CA ARG A 680 -12.44 24.44 -2.87
C ARG A 680 -13.15 23.45 -3.80
N PRO A 681 -13.04 22.13 -3.59
CA PRO A 681 -13.85 21.17 -4.32
C PRO A 681 -15.33 21.23 -3.89
N GLU A 682 -16.23 20.96 -4.82
CA GLU A 682 -17.66 20.77 -4.55
C GLU A 682 -18.06 19.31 -4.77
N TRP A 683 -18.95 18.80 -3.92
CA TRP A 683 -19.37 17.41 -3.93
C TRP A 683 -20.85 17.27 -4.24
N ASP A 684 -21.19 16.30 -5.08
CA ASP A 684 -22.55 15.82 -5.23
C ASP A 684 -23.01 15.11 -3.94
N GLU A 685 -24.16 15.51 -3.38
CA GLU A 685 -24.64 15.01 -2.08
C GLU A 685 -24.95 13.51 -2.10
N ALA A 686 -25.47 12.99 -3.22
CA ALA A 686 -25.91 11.60 -3.32
C ALA A 686 -24.75 10.64 -3.53
N SER A 687 -23.86 10.93 -4.48
CA SER A 687 -22.75 10.05 -4.84
C SER A 687 -21.47 10.32 -4.04
N ARG A 688 -21.40 11.45 -3.32
CA ARG A 688 -20.20 11.97 -2.64
C ARG A 688 -19.02 12.26 -3.56
N ARG A 689 -19.22 12.21 -4.89
CA ARG A 689 -18.17 12.49 -5.87
C ARG A 689 -17.88 13.98 -5.98
N VAL A 690 -16.64 14.32 -6.26
CA VAL A 690 -16.27 15.69 -6.61
C VAL A 690 -16.90 16.02 -7.97
N SER A 691 -17.71 17.07 -8.01
CA SER A 691 -18.49 17.48 -9.18
C SER A 691 -17.96 18.74 -9.84
N ASP A 692 -17.39 19.66 -9.07
CA ASP A 692 -16.89 20.95 -9.56
C ASP A 692 -15.80 21.54 -8.65
N LEU A 693 -15.17 22.64 -9.09
CA LEU A 693 -14.17 23.41 -8.37
C LEU A 693 -14.63 24.87 -8.20
N HIS A 694 -14.57 25.37 -6.97
CA HIS A 694 -14.94 26.73 -6.62
C HIS A 694 -13.71 27.54 -6.19
N VAL A 695 -13.41 28.65 -6.88
CA VAL A 695 -12.36 29.59 -6.46
C VAL A 695 -12.78 30.29 -5.17
N VAL A 696 -12.00 30.15 -4.10
CA VAL A 696 -12.20 30.92 -2.86
C VAL A 696 -11.80 32.37 -3.10
N PRO A 697 -12.69 33.37 -2.87
CA PRO A 697 -12.36 34.79 -3.01
C PRO A 697 -11.19 35.21 -2.10
N LEU A 698 -10.37 36.16 -2.51
CA LEU A 698 -9.17 36.59 -1.75
C LEU A 698 -9.52 37.15 -0.35
N ASP A 699 -10.67 37.79 -0.20
CA ASP A 699 -11.17 38.31 1.07
C ASP A 699 -11.56 37.19 2.04
N GLU A 700 -12.06 36.06 1.53
CA GLU A 700 -12.30 34.84 2.30
C GLU A 700 -11.00 34.07 2.57
N LEU A 701 -10.10 34.00 1.58
CA LEU A 701 -8.83 33.28 1.69
C LEU A 701 -7.86 33.94 2.70
N GLY A 702 -7.91 35.27 2.83
CA GLY A 702 -7.13 36.01 3.83
C GLY A 702 -5.61 36.08 3.58
N ARG A 703 -5.14 35.50 2.47
CA ARG A 703 -3.73 35.42 2.07
C ARG A 703 -3.59 35.35 0.54
N PRO A 704 -2.37 35.49 -0.01
CA PRO A 704 -2.12 35.21 -1.42
C PRO A 704 -2.41 33.75 -1.80
N ARG A 705 -2.74 33.52 -3.07
CA ARG A 705 -2.72 32.17 -3.66
C ARG A 705 -1.28 31.74 -3.86
N ILE A 706 -0.94 30.59 -3.31
CA ILE A 706 0.42 30.05 -3.31
C ILE A 706 0.60 29.17 -4.54
N ASP A 707 1.69 29.34 -5.29
CA ASP A 707 1.97 28.49 -6.45
C ASP A 707 2.42 27.10 -5.99
N VAL A 708 2.02 26.04 -6.69
CA VAL A 708 2.31 24.67 -6.26
C VAL A 708 2.93 23.89 -7.41
N THR A 709 4.07 23.26 -7.17
CA THR A 709 4.65 22.26 -8.07
C THR A 709 4.40 20.88 -7.49
N VAL A 710 3.67 20.04 -8.21
CA VAL A 710 3.24 18.71 -7.76
C VAL A 710 4.04 17.64 -8.47
N ARG A 711 4.77 16.81 -7.72
CA ARG A 711 5.36 15.57 -8.20
C ARG A 711 4.46 14.39 -7.85
N ILE A 712 3.75 13.83 -8.82
CA ILE A 712 2.94 12.63 -8.64
C ILE A 712 3.79 11.36 -8.84
N SER A 713 3.52 10.31 -8.06
CA SER A 713 4.09 8.97 -8.33
C SER A 713 3.45 8.34 -9.58
N GLY A 714 4.13 7.39 -10.24
CA GLY A 714 3.57 6.64 -11.36
C GLY A 714 2.23 5.98 -11.02
N PHE A 715 2.15 5.30 -9.88
CA PHE A 715 0.88 4.72 -9.42
C PHE A 715 -0.24 5.75 -9.20
N PHE A 716 0.08 6.97 -8.76
CA PHE A 716 -0.94 8.03 -8.62
C PHE A 716 -1.54 8.41 -9.97
N ARG A 717 -0.72 8.54 -11.02
CA ARG A 717 -1.18 8.77 -12.40
C ARG A 717 -2.12 7.65 -12.84
N ASP A 718 -1.75 6.40 -12.56
CA ASP A 718 -2.48 5.21 -13.00
C ASP A 718 -3.84 5.07 -12.30
N ALA A 719 -3.88 5.32 -10.99
CA ALA A 719 -5.08 5.12 -10.17
C ALA A 719 -6.01 6.35 -10.11
N PHE A 720 -5.48 7.56 -10.27
CA PHE A 720 -6.22 8.81 -10.09
C PHE A 720 -6.11 9.80 -11.27
N PRO A 721 -6.34 9.37 -12.53
CA PRO A 721 -6.23 10.27 -13.68
C PRO A 721 -7.23 11.44 -13.61
N HIS A 722 -8.41 11.22 -13.03
CA HIS A 722 -9.39 12.29 -12.77
C HIS A 722 -8.84 13.38 -11.84
N VAL A 723 -8.05 12.99 -10.84
CA VAL A 723 -7.48 13.93 -9.88
C VAL A 723 -6.33 14.71 -10.51
N VAL A 724 -5.51 14.07 -11.34
CA VAL A 724 -4.48 14.77 -12.12
C VAL A 724 -5.11 15.86 -12.98
N ALA A 725 -6.19 15.54 -13.70
CA ALA A 725 -6.94 16.51 -14.49
C ALA A 725 -7.54 17.63 -13.62
N MET A 726 -8.16 17.28 -12.49
CA MET A 726 -8.75 18.24 -11.54
C MET A 726 -7.71 19.23 -10.98
N LEU A 727 -6.53 18.76 -10.59
CA LEU A 727 -5.45 19.63 -10.11
C LEU A 727 -4.95 20.57 -11.22
N ASP A 728 -4.87 20.09 -12.46
CA ASP A 728 -4.49 20.91 -13.61
C ASP A 728 -5.54 21.98 -13.93
N ASP A 729 -6.82 21.62 -13.84
CA ASP A 729 -7.94 22.56 -13.95
C ASP A 729 -7.87 23.63 -12.86
N ALA A 730 -7.60 23.26 -11.59
CA ALA A 730 -7.46 24.19 -10.48
C ALA A 730 -6.33 25.21 -10.71
N VAL A 731 -5.17 24.76 -11.17
CA VAL A 731 -4.01 25.63 -11.48
C VAL A 731 -4.36 26.62 -12.59
N ARG A 732 -4.94 26.13 -13.70
CA ARG A 732 -5.33 27.00 -14.83
C ARG A 732 -6.39 28.01 -14.40
N LEU A 733 -7.38 27.56 -13.64
CA LEU A 733 -8.47 28.39 -13.11
C LEU A 733 -7.93 29.60 -12.36
N VAL A 734 -7.00 29.39 -11.42
CA VAL A 734 -6.44 30.50 -10.62
C VAL A 734 -5.40 31.32 -11.38
N ALA A 735 -4.68 30.74 -12.34
CA ALA A 735 -3.73 31.46 -13.18
C ALA A 735 -4.40 32.48 -14.13
N ASP A 736 -5.66 32.24 -14.50
CA ASP A 736 -6.45 33.08 -15.40
C ASP A 736 -7.21 34.22 -14.70
N LEU A 737 -7.34 34.18 -13.37
CA LEU A 737 -8.05 35.21 -12.59
C LEU A 737 -7.40 36.59 -12.76
N ASP A 738 -8.21 37.66 -12.84
CA ASP A 738 -7.71 39.03 -12.88
C ASP A 738 -7.40 39.57 -11.48
N GLU A 739 -6.42 38.94 -10.84
CA GLU A 739 -5.91 39.29 -9.52
C GLU A 739 -4.50 39.91 -9.62
N PRO A 740 -4.12 40.80 -8.67
CA PRO A 740 -2.80 41.40 -8.69
C PRO A 740 -1.71 40.35 -8.38
N PRO A 741 -0.50 40.45 -8.99
CA PRO A 741 0.56 39.45 -8.84
C PRO A 741 0.98 39.17 -7.39
N GLU A 742 0.94 40.17 -6.51
CA GLU A 742 1.26 40.04 -5.09
C GLU A 742 0.22 39.25 -4.27
N ALA A 743 -0.99 39.05 -4.81
CA ALA A 743 -2.05 38.26 -4.20
C ALA A 743 -2.25 36.90 -4.89
N ASN A 744 -1.57 36.64 -6.01
CA ASN A 744 -1.71 35.41 -6.78
C ASN A 744 -0.38 35.04 -7.44
N TYR A 745 0.41 34.24 -6.71
CA TYR A 745 1.74 33.83 -7.16
C TYR A 745 1.69 32.88 -8.35
N VAL A 746 0.64 32.07 -8.48
CA VAL A 746 0.41 31.20 -9.66
C VAL A 746 0.34 32.04 -10.93
N ARG A 747 -0.50 33.10 -10.92
CA ARG A 747 -0.62 34.04 -12.04
C ARG A 747 0.68 34.79 -12.28
N ALA A 748 1.33 35.28 -11.22
CA ALA A 748 2.59 36.01 -11.33
C ALA A 748 3.66 35.19 -12.06
N HIS A 749 3.85 33.94 -11.65
CA HIS A 749 4.79 33.02 -12.30
C HIS A 749 4.37 32.67 -13.72
N ALA A 750 3.10 32.32 -13.95
CA ALA A 750 2.62 31.98 -15.29
C ALA A 750 2.75 33.16 -16.27
N LEU A 751 2.56 34.41 -15.84
CA LEU A 751 2.79 35.59 -16.69
C LEU A 751 4.27 35.81 -16.98
N ARG A 752 5.15 35.58 -16.00
CA ARG A 752 6.61 35.63 -16.19
C ARG A 752 7.07 34.61 -17.23
N ASP A 753 6.66 33.36 -17.07
CA ASP A 753 7.04 32.26 -17.96
C ASP A 753 6.45 32.48 -19.38
N LEU A 754 5.20 32.96 -19.46
CA LEU A 754 4.57 33.33 -20.72
C LEU A 754 5.33 34.46 -21.43
N ALA A 755 5.85 35.45 -20.70
CA ALA A 755 6.66 36.52 -21.27
C ALA A 755 8.02 36.02 -21.79
N GLU A 756 8.56 34.95 -21.20
CA GLU A 756 9.82 34.34 -21.61
C GLU A 756 9.68 33.50 -22.89
N HIS A 757 8.69 32.60 -22.94
CA HIS A 757 8.59 31.61 -24.03
C HIS A 757 7.31 31.67 -24.87
N GLY A 758 6.32 32.48 -24.53
CA GLY A 758 5.10 32.70 -25.33
C GLY A 758 4.06 31.56 -25.33
N ASP A 759 4.37 30.42 -24.72
CA ASP A 759 3.45 29.26 -24.62
C ASP A 759 2.64 29.26 -23.31
N ARG A 760 1.31 29.41 -23.42
CA ARG A 760 0.39 29.45 -22.26
C ARG A 760 0.25 28.10 -21.57
N ARG A 761 0.27 26.99 -22.31
CA ARG A 761 0.13 25.64 -21.74
C ARG A 761 1.37 25.31 -20.93
N ARG A 762 2.55 25.63 -21.45
CA ARG A 762 3.81 25.46 -20.70
C ARG A 762 3.87 26.34 -19.45
N ALA A 763 3.42 27.59 -19.54
CA ALA A 763 3.43 28.53 -18.41
C ALA A 763 2.56 28.09 -17.22
N THR A 764 1.54 27.26 -17.46
CA THR A 764 0.59 26.78 -16.44
C THR A 764 0.82 25.31 -16.06
N THR A 765 1.84 24.65 -16.59
CA THR A 765 2.16 23.28 -16.20
C THR A 765 2.78 23.27 -14.80
N ARG A 766 2.17 22.49 -13.91
CA ARG A 766 2.57 22.34 -12.50
C ARG A 766 2.61 20.90 -11.99
N ILE A 767 2.09 19.95 -12.75
CA ILE A 767 2.00 18.54 -12.36
C ILE A 767 2.97 17.72 -13.20
N PHE A 768 3.83 16.96 -12.53
CA PHE A 768 4.90 16.15 -13.14
C PHE A 768 4.86 14.75 -12.55
N GLY A 769 5.08 13.70 -13.35
CA GLY A 769 4.98 12.29 -12.94
C GLY A 769 6.16 11.48 -13.42
#